data_AF-A0A969Y744-F1
#
_entry.id   AF-A0A969Y744-F1
#
_cell.length_a   1.000
_cell.length_b   1.000
_cell.length_c   1.000
_cell.angle_alpha   90.00
_cell.angle_beta   90.00
_cell.angle_gamma   90.00
#
_symmetry.space_group_name_H-M   'P 1'
#
loop_
_entity.id
_entity.type
_entity.pdbx_description
1 polymer ?
#
loop_
_entity_poly.entity_id
_entity_poly.type
_entity_poly.pdbx_seq_one_letter_code
_entity_poly.pdbx_strand_id
1 'polypeptide(L)'
;MKTSLVLMKTTFSKPIGLPRRERGGSSTASRLGWFIAAMLACTPPAYAASMIQFSSATCTVSEAAGTVTLTVQRTDDVDTPVSVDYATLDGTAIKGVKYIAVSGTLFFAAGETNQPILVPILNNGVIDGSKYFKVTLSNPSEGASLGTCTNAIVTITDNDSALRLLSSTYRVNEEAGFVEIAVFRGDDGDYTITVDFVTTDSTALAGIHYAAMTNTLTFTSGERLKTVWVEILNDAVRDVSKTFRVALSNLSGGAQLGSPAQAMVTITDTDDQTIKFEFSNYYTGEEAGFVRIGVVRGDSDSSATVDLQTVDDIAQADLDYGGLTNTLSFAPGERLKLIDIPIFNDGFKEGDETFLVQLANATGGALLSAPASTMVKIRDNDPGVQFMENQLWVEEDKGSVLLTVTRGNDQLLDAFTVDYATTNSTATAGSDYIKTQGTLAFAAGEMRRSFAVPILDDGVAEVDEQFKVVLSNPTAGMILGTTSNLTATVTVCDRELLPHRFDGVRVFPDGSVTLTLGGGFTPGLSLRNRFVPYLDLYPLEVSSNLVDWAPLTLLVRTNSATNALVYTDASGVGNPQRFYRVATRTFITPNQPPTGPYRVGRIDRWLTDPTRRNRALISTNNSFQVAIWYPTPPRTGSWPLPCYDMPVLEDETFWVAWTDRTPSFVGYASAGLDLAPSQPSLPVVLISPGLRGTRHDLWEKAEELASHGYIVVAPDHFDAWAVVLPDGTYVSGGEGKDRTDPGLRDRVKDLSFIVDQMEEWNLVDPTFAGWFDLGRLAALGFSWGGGAAAEFCRVDSRVKAVVVLEGYFQNAETLLSMGLAKPVLLMYRGDSSASDSQYFDKLACDALWLQVSGTAHADFGGFGWWPAGTVASAERARDANRTINAYMVWFLDKYLKGSTNPMPSIEDNPRVFNLKQK
;
A
#
# COMPACT_ATOMS: atom_id res chain seq x y z
N MET A 1 11.93 -17.08 -20.39
CA MET A 1 11.47 -17.89 -21.54
C MET A 1 12.39 -19.08 -21.77
N LYS A 2 11.84 -20.29 -21.80
CA LYS A 2 12.25 -21.39 -22.69
C LYS A 2 10.95 -22.06 -23.13
N THR A 3 10.70 -22.13 -24.43
CA THR A 3 9.33 -22.15 -24.98
C THR A 3 8.94 -23.50 -25.59
N SER A 4 7.63 -23.74 -25.56
CA SER A 4 6.86 -24.98 -25.63
C SER A 4 6.59 -25.60 -27.04
N LEU A 5 5.73 -26.66 -27.03
CA LEU A 5 4.84 -27.18 -28.11
C LEU A 5 5.45 -28.16 -29.17
N VAL A 6 4.77 -29.20 -29.74
CA VAL A 6 3.45 -29.88 -29.47
C VAL A 6 3.16 -31.15 -30.35
N LEU A 7 2.21 -32.04 -29.95
CA LEU A 7 1.38 -33.05 -30.73
C LEU A 7 2.10 -34.17 -31.57
N MET A 8 1.51 -35.30 -32.04
CA MET A 8 0.12 -35.83 -32.12
C MET A 8 -0.01 -37.39 -32.30
N LYS A 9 -1.11 -38.00 -31.79
CA LYS A 9 -1.93 -39.19 -32.25
C LYS A 9 -1.35 -40.60 -32.55
N THR A 10 -2.23 -41.62 -32.40
CA THR A 10 -1.98 -43.09 -32.47
C THR A 10 -3.13 -43.90 -33.12
N THR A 11 -2.81 -45.04 -33.78
CA THR A 11 -3.72 -46.05 -34.43
C THR A 11 -2.94 -47.31 -34.93
N PHE A 12 -3.46 -48.53 -35.19
CA PHE A 12 -4.63 -49.32 -34.70
C PHE A 12 -4.63 -50.77 -35.31
N SER A 13 -4.53 -51.87 -34.52
CA SER A 13 -4.79 -53.27 -34.99
C SER A 13 -4.90 -54.29 -33.82
N LYS A 14 -5.59 -55.43 -33.82
CA LYS A 14 -6.69 -56.14 -34.54
C LYS A 14 -6.77 -57.56 -33.88
N PRO A 15 -7.83 -58.40 -34.00
CA PRO A 15 -7.88 -59.37 -35.11
C PRO A 15 -9.30 -59.75 -35.64
N ILE A 16 -9.40 -60.88 -36.35
CA ILE A 16 -10.40 -61.36 -37.34
C ILE A 16 -11.40 -62.34 -36.67
N GLY A 17 -12.64 -62.63 -37.13
CA GLY A 17 -13.46 -62.18 -38.28
C GLY A 17 -14.59 -63.20 -38.62
N LEU A 18 -15.18 -63.12 -39.84
CA LEU A 18 -16.27 -63.95 -40.45
C LEU A 18 -17.73 -63.49 -40.18
N PRO A 19 -18.70 -63.78 -41.08
CA PRO A 19 -18.74 -63.28 -42.46
C PRO A 19 -20.12 -62.68 -42.84
N ARG A 20 -20.19 -61.91 -43.95
CA ARG A 20 -21.47 -61.48 -44.55
C ARG A 20 -21.46 -61.71 -46.07
N ARG A 21 -22.53 -62.25 -46.63
CA ARG A 21 -22.63 -62.51 -48.07
C ARG A 21 -23.70 -61.63 -48.76
N GLU A 22 -23.17 -60.78 -49.64
CA GLU A 22 -23.72 -60.25 -50.91
C GLU A 22 -25.04 -59.44 -51.02
N ARG A 23 -24.88 -58.28 -51.70
CA ARG A 23 -25.75 -57.62 -52.70
C ARG A 23 -27.12 -57.03 -52.32
N GLY A 24 -27.19 -55.70 -52.42
CA GLY A 24 -27.84 -55.08 -53.59
C GLY A 24 -29.09 -54.23 -53.36
N GLY A 25 -29.13 -53.03 -53.97
CA GLY A 25 -30.38 -52.43 -54.47
C GLY A 25 -31.07 -51.34 -53.63
N SER A 26 -30.80 -50.08 -53.99
CA SER A 26 -31.80 -49.08 -54.42
C SER A 26 -33.13 -48.86 -53.66
N SER A 27 -33.36 -47.58 -53.33
CA SER A 27 -34.60 -46.79 -53.49
C SER A 27 -35.88 -47.07 -52.67
N THR A 28 -36.31 -46.00 -51.98
CA THR A 28 -37.69 -45.47 -51.86
C THR A 28 -38.84 -46.30 -51.25
N ALA A 29 -39.42 -45.69 -50.21
CA ALA A 29 -40.87 -45.48 -50.01
C ALA A 29 -41.84 -46.68 -49.80
N SER A 30 -42.37 -46.72 -48.56
CA SER A 30 -43.81 -46.82 -48.22
C SER A 30 -44.56 -48.17 -48.27
N ARG A 31 -45.49 -48.31 -47.31
CA ARG A 31 -46.58 -49.31 -47.15
C ARG A 31 -46.13 -50.75 -46.80
N LEU A 32 -46.44 -51.28 -45.61
CA LEU A 32 -47.74 -51.69 -45.04
C LEU A 32 -48.28 -53.00 -45.66
N GLY A 33 -48.16 -54.14 -44.95
CA GLY A 33 -48.98 -55.34 -45.23
C GLY A 33 -48.44 -56.73 -44.83
N TRP A 34 -48.79 -57.19 -43.62
CA TRP A 34 -49.27 -58.56 -43.27
C TRP A 34 -48.32 -59.78 -43.39
N PHE A 35 -48.06 -60.50 -42.28
CA PHE A 35 -48.60 -61.85 -41.92
C PHE A 35 -48.36 -62.95 -42.99
N ILE A 36 -47.76 -64.11 -42.68
CA ILE A 36 -48.33 -65.18 -41.81
C ILE A 36 -47.24 -66.10 -41.16
N ALA A 37 -47.50 -66.46 -39.89
CA ALA A 37 -47.12 -67.63 -39.08
C ALA A 37 -45.85 -68.47 -39.31
N ALA A 38 -45.11 -68.67 -38.20
CA ALA A 38 -44.89 -70.01 -37.62
C ALA A 38 -44.74 -69.89 -36.08
N MET A 39 -45.50 -70.67 -35.30
CA MET A 39 -45.36 -70.74 -33.84
C MET A 39 -44.26 -71.76 -33.45
N LEU A 40 -43.29 -71.33 -32.64
CA LEU A 40 -42.56 -72.23 -31.75
C LEU A 40 -41.99 -71.47 -30.54
N ALA A 41 -42.23 -72.01 -29.33
CA ALA A 41 -41.58 -71.69 -28.05
C ALA A 41 -41.16 -70.22 -27.79
N CYS A 42 -42.08 -69.41 -27.26
CA CYS A 42 -41.69 -68.16 -26.57
C CYS A 42 -41.34 -68.47 -25.11
N THR A 43 -40.06 -68.73 -24.83
CA THR A 43 -39.49 -68.34 -23.53
C THR A 43 -39.28 -66.83 -23.56
N PRO A 44 -39.84 -66.03 -22.63
CA PRO A 44 -39.49 -64.62 -22.56
C PRO A 44 -37.97 -64.48 -22.36
N PRO A 45 -37.34 -63.41 -22.88
CA PRO A 45 -35.93 -63.15 -22.59
C PRO A 45 -35.76 -63.06 -21.07
N ALA A 46 -34.66 -63.63 -20.56
CA ALA A 46 -34.27 -63.40 -19.18
C ALA A 46 -33.90 -61.92 -19.02
N TYR A 47 -34.84 -61.12 -18.49
CA TYR A 47 -34.55 -59.76 -18.06
C TYR A 47 -33.41 -59.83 -17.03
N ALA A 48 -32.38 -58.99 -17.22
CA ALA A 48 -31.27 -58.93 -16.29
C ALA A 48 -31.77 -58.34 -14.96
N ALA A 49 -31.93 -59.19 -13.95
CA ALA A 49 -32.46 -58.80 -12.64
C ALA A 49 -31.73 -57.57 -12.09
N SER A 50 -32.49 -56.61 -11.57
CA SER A 50 -31.96 -55.33 -11.08
C SER A 50 -30.85 -55.55 -10.06
N MET A 51 -29.67 -54.97 -10.28
CA MET A 51 -28.56 -55.10 -9.34
C MET A 51 -28.51 -53.87 -8.43
N ILE A 52 -28.53 -54.08 -7.11
CA ILE A 52 -28.56 -53.01 -6.12
C ILE A 52 -27.29 -53.04 -5.26
N GLN A 53 -26.60 -51.90 -5.16
CA GLN A 53 -25.34 -51.75 -4.41
C GLN A 53 -25.09 -50.30 -4.00
N PHE A 54 -24.15 -50.04 -3.09
CA PHE A 54 -23.70 -48.67 -2.83
C PHE A 54 -22.88 -48.11 -4.00
N SER A 55 -22.97 -46.79 -4.23
CA SER A 55 -22.13 -46.09 -5.21
C SER A 55 -20.65 -46.03 -4.83
N SER A 56 -20.33 -46.24 -3.54
CA SER A 56 -18.97 -46.29 -3.00
C SER A 56 -18.91 -47.22 -1.79
N ALA A 57 -17.82 -47.98 -1.66
CA ALA A 57 -17.55 -48.82 -0.49
C ALA A 57 -17.12 -48.02 0.74
N THR A 58 -16.77 -46.74 0.58
CA THR A 58 -16.30 -45.86 1.67
C THR A 58 -16.85 -44.44 1.54
N CYS A 59 -17.15 -43.83 2.68
CA CYS A 59 -17.55 -42.43 2.81
C CYS A 59 -16.84 -41.83 4.03
N THR A 60 -16.43 -40.57 3.95
CA THR A 60 -15.84 -39.84 5.07
C THR A 60 -16.68 -38.61 5.37
N VAL A 61 -16.98 -38.36 6.65
CA VAL A 61 -17.84 -37.27 7.12
C VAL A 61 -17.28 -36.70 8.43
N SER A 62 -17.34 -35.39 8.63
CA SER A 62 -17.02 -34.78 9.95
C SER A 62 -18.18 -35.00 10.92
N GLU A 63 -17.90 -35.18 12.21
CA GLU A 63 -18.98 -35.36 13.19
C GLU A 63 -19.87 -34.11 13.34
N ALA A 64 -19.32 -32.92 13.15
CA ALA A 64 -20.08 -31.66 13.03
C ALA A 64 -20.98 -31.56 11.78
N ALA A 65 -20.91 -32.48 10.81
CA ALA A 65 -21.78 -32.45 9.64
C ALA A 65 -23.25 -32.79 9.96
N GLY A 66 -23.54 -33.38 11.12
CA GLY A 66 -24.88 -33.73 11.61
C GLY A 66 -25.61 -34.84 10.86
N THR A 67 -25.33 -35.08 9.57
CA THR A 67 -25.89 -36.19 8.78
C THR A 67 -24.91 -36.62 7.68
N VAL A 68 -24.80 -37.92 7.42
CA VAL A 68 -24.14 -38.47 6.22
C VAL A 68 -25.18 -39.02 5.25
N THR A 69 -24.94 -38.83 3.95
CA THR A 69 -25.78 -39.39 2.88
C THR A 69 -25.00 -40.47 2.14
N LEU A 70 -25.53 -41.70 2.13
CA LEU A 70 -25.02 -42.78 1.29
C LEU A 70 -25.96 -43.00 0.10
N THR A 71 -25.42 -42.98 -1.11
CA THR A 71 -26.21 -43.28 -2.31
C THR A 71 -26.21 -44.77 -2.61
N VAL A 72 -27.39 -45.38 -2.64
CA VAL A 72 -27.60 -46.73 -3.15
C VAL A 72 -28.02 -46.63 -4.61
N GLN A 73 -27.30 -47.33 -5.47
CA GLN A 73 -27.51 -47.39 -6.91
C GLN A 73 -28.20 -48.69 -7.31
N ARG A 74 -29.12 -48.56 -8.27
CA ARG A 74 -29.73 -49.65 -9.02
C ARG A 74 -29.19 -49.63 -10.45
N THR A 75 -28.66 -50.75 -10.91
CA THR A 75 -28.23 -50.98 -12.29
C THR A 75 -29.01 -52.11 -12.95
N ASP A 76 -28.80 -52.30 -14.25
CA ASP A 76 -29.45 -53.30 -15.10
C ASP A 76 -30.95 -53.01 -15.32
N ASP A 77 -31.89 -53.93 -15.07
CA ASP A 77 -33.32 -53.63 -15.22
C ASP A 77 -33.76 -52.51 -14.28
N VAL A 78 -34.44 -51.51 -14.82
CA VAL A 78 -35.04 -50.37 -14.11
C VAL A 78 -36.55 -50.26 -14.30
N ASP A 79 -37.17 -51.08 -15.17
CA ASP A 79 -38.56 -50.88 -15.62
C ASP A 79 -39.61 -51.40 -14.63
N THR A 80 -39.18 -52.21 -13.65
CA THR A 80 -40.01 -52.78 -12.58
C THR A 80 -39.76 -52.08 -11.24
N PRO A 81 -40.70 -52.05 -10.28
CA PRO A 81 -40.40 -51.60 -8.92
C PRO A 81 -39.66 -52.69 -8.13
N VAL A 82 -38.61 -52.33 -7.39
CA VAL A 82 -37.83 -53.26 -6.55
C VAL A 82 -37.50 -52.64 -5.20
N SER A 83 -37.12 -53.45 -4.21
CA SER A 83 -36.70 -52.97 -2.90
C SER A 83 -35.48 -53.69 -2.35
N VAL A 84 -34.80 -53.07 -1.38
CA VAL A 84 -33.69 -53.66 -0.62
C VAL A 84 -33.76 -53.19 0.83
N ASP A 85 -33.49 -54.09 1.78
CA ASP A 85 -33.35 -53.71 3.19
C ASP A 85 -31.94 -53.17 3.46
N TYR A 86 -31.85 -52.17 4.32
CA TYR A 86 -30.58 -51.65 4.83
C TYR A 86 -30.59 -51.58 6.35
N ALA A 87 -29.41 -51.73 6.94
CA ALA A 87 -29.18 -51.50 8.36
C ALA A 87 -27.78 -50.94 8.61
N THR A 88 -27.66 -50.06 9.61
CA THR A 88 -26.36 -49.68 10.17
C THR A 88 -25.88 -50.72 11.19
N LEU A 89 -24.60 -51.07 11.14
CA LEU A 89 -23.91 -51.94 12.09
C LEU A 89 -22.74 -51.17 12.72
N ASP A 90 -22.58 -51.32 14.04
CA ASP A 90 -21.49 -50.70 14.80
C ASP A 90 -20.11 -51.14 14.27
N GLY A 91 -19.14 -50.23 14.31
CA GLY A 91 -17.73 -50.52 14.02
C GLY A 91 -16.87 -50.13 15.20
N THR A 92 -15.96 -49.17 15.02
CA THR A 92 -15.35 -48.44 16.15
C THR A 92 -16.20 -47.24 16.57
N ALA A 93 -17.09 -46.75 15.71
CA ALA A 93 -18.18 -45.86 16.06
C ALA A 93 -19.34 -46.69 16.60
N ILE A 94 -19.88 -46.29 17.75
CA ILE A 94 -21.00 -46.94 18.43
C ILE A 94 -22.27 -46.09 18.25
N LYS A 95 -23.38 -46.76 17.92
CA LYS A 95 -24.71 -46.13 17.81
C LYS A 95 -25.15 -45.49 19.13
N GLY A 96 -25.79 -44.33 19.03
CA GLY A 96 -26.15 -43.50 20.18
C GLY A 96 -24.97 -42.73 20.79
N VAL A 97 -23.74 -42.93 20.30
CA VAL A 97 -22.54 -42.19 20.74
C VAL A 97 -22.00 -41.30 19.62
N LYS A 98 -21.69 -41.87 18.46
CA LYS A 98 -21.17 -41.12 17.29
C LYS A 98 -22.14 -41.06 16.09
N TYR A 99 -23.19 -41.89 16.07
CA TYR A 99 -24.25 -41.84 15.03
C TYR A 99 -25.58 -42.40 15.56
N ILE A 100 -26.70 -42.05 14.94
CA ILE A 100 -28.00 -42.67 15.23
C ILE A 100 -28.19 -43.88 14.31
N ALA A 101 -28.43 -45.06 14.88
CA ALA A 101 -28.68 -46.26 14.08
C ALA A 101 -29.97 -46.14 13.27
N VAL A 102 -29.88 -46.48 11.98
CA VAL A 102 -31.02 -46.51 11.06
C VAL A 102 -31.10 -47.86 10.36
N SER A 103 -32.33 -48.29 10.10
CA SER A 103 -32.64 -49.49 9.32
C SER A 103 -34.01 -49.33 8.69
N GLY A 104 -34.19 -49.90 7.50
CA GLY A 104 -35.47 -49.88 6.80
C GLY A 104 -35.35 -50.51 5.42
N THR A 105 -36.38 -50.31 4.61
CA THR A 105 -36.42 -50.80 3.23
C THR A 105 -36.38 -49.60 2.28
N LEU A 106 -35.41 -49.57 1.37
CA LEU A 106 -35.40 -48.65 0.23
C LEU A 106 -36.31 -49.22 -0.86
N PHE A 107 -37.16 -48.39 -1.42
CA PHE A 107 -37.97 -48.70 -2.60
C PHE A 107 -37.44 -47.92 -3.79
N PHE A 108 -37.22 -48.61 -4.90
CA PHE A 108 -36.94 -48.03 -6.20
C PHE A 108 -38.19 -48.21 -7.07
N ALA A 109 -38.86 -47.11 -7.42
CA ALA A 109 -39.92 -47.14 -8.42
C ALA A 109 -39.36 -47.47 -9.82
N ALA A 110 -40.26 -47.76 -10.77
CA ALA A 110 -39.86 -47.93 -12.17
C ALA A 110 -39.19 -46.65 -12.69
N GLY A 111 -37.98 -46.79 -13.25
CA GLY A 111 -37.12 -45.70 -13.70
C GLY A 111 -36.20 -45.08 -12.64
N GLU A 112 -36.35 -45.40 -11.35
CA GLU A 112 -35.45 -44.88 -10.31
C GLU A 112 -34.13 -45.67 -10.25
N THR A 113 -33.01 -44.93 -10.30
CA THR A 113 -31.65 -45.49 -10.33
C THR A 113 -30.83 -45.21 -9.08
N ASN A 114 -31.24 -44.26 -8.24
CA ASN A 114 -30.51 -43.82 -7.05
C ASN A 114 -31.50 -43.56 -5.91
N GLN A 115 -31.22 -44.06 -4.71
CA GLN A 115 -31.96 -43.77 -3.48
C GLN A 115 -30.97 -43.44 -2.35
N PRO A 116 -31.20 -42.37 -1.55
CA PRO A 116 -30.31 -42.00 -0.45
C PRO A 116 -30.66 -42.74 0.85
N ILE A 117 -29.64 -43.13 1.61
CA ILE A 117 -29.74 -43.45 3.04
C ILE A 117 -29.15 -42.28 3.81
N LEU A 118 -29.96 -41.66 4.67
CA LEU A 118 -29.53 -40.61 5.59
C LEU A 118 -29.24 -41.25 6.96
N VAL A 119 -28.01 -41.10 7.45
CA VAL A 119 -27.64 -41.51 8.81
C VAL A 119 -27.26 -40.27 9.62
N PRO A 120 -28.00 -39.92 10.69
CA PRO A 120 -27.61 -38.81 11.55
C PRO A 120 -26.28 -39.10 12.24
N ILE A 121 -25.37 -38.13 12.21
CA ILE A 121 -24.07 -38.18 12.86
C ILE A 121 -24.14 -37.33 14.13
N LEU A 122 -23.52 -37.81 15.21
CA LEU A 122 -23.52 -37.16 16.52
C LEU A 122 -22.13 -36.56 16.78
N ASN A 123 -22.00 -35.23 16.71
CA ASN A 123 -20.89 -34.55 17.38
C ASN A 123 -21.15 -34.65 18.90
N ASN A 124 -20.15 -35.12 19.64
CA ASN A 124 -20.24 -35.32 21.08
C ASN A 124 -19.20 -34.53 21.90
N GLY A 125 -18.32 -33.74 21.28
CA GLY A 125 -17.32 -32.93 22.00
C GLY A 125 -16.20 -33.77 22.66
N VAL A 126 -15.97 -34.99 22.19
CA VAL A 126 -14.99 -35.93 22.76
C VAL A 126 -13.95 -36.30 21.71
N ILE A 127 -12.76 -35.72 21.90
CA ILE A 127 -11.52 -36.06 21.19
C ILE A 127 -11.21 -37.55 21.41
N ASP A 128 -11.54 -38.38 20.43
CA ASP A 128 -11.30 -39.82 20.46
C ASP A 128 -10.68 -40.38 19.17
N GLY A 129 -10.45 -39.54 18.17
CA GLY A 129 -9.90 -39.85 16.85
C GLY A 129 -10.92 -40.55 15.94
N SER A 130 -10.74 -40.38 14.63
CA SER A 130 -11.68 -40.87 13.61
C SER A 130 -12.20 -42.29 13.86
N LYS A 131 -13.52 -42.43 13.93
CA LYS A 131 -14.23 -43.71 14.13
C LYS A 131 -14.89 -44.15 12.84
N TYR A 132 -15.37 -45.39 12.78
CA TYR A 132 -16.18 -45.84 11.64
C TYR A 132 -17.34 -46.74 12.05
N PHE A 133 -18.43 -46.68 11.30
CA PHE A 133 -19.51 -47.67 11.32
C PHE A 133 -19.74 -48.21 9.91
N LYS A 134 -20.63 -49.20 9.78
CA LYS A 134 -20.92 -49.87 8.52
C LYS A 134 -22.39 -49.74 8.17
N VAL A 135 -22.72 -49.63 6.89
CA VAL A 135 -24.08 -49.76 6.37
C VAL A 135 -24.13 -50.96 5.43
N THR A 136 -25.10 -51.85 5.62
CA THR A 136 -25.18 -53.13 4.91
C THR A 136 -26.52 -53.26 4.19
N LEU A 137 -26.49 -53.73 2.93
CA LEU A 137 -27.68 -54.08 2.15
C LEU A 137 -28.01 -55.57 2.31
N SER A 138 -29.29 -55.89 2.39
CA SER A 138 -29.83 -57.24 2.60
C SER A 138 -31.21 -57.39 1.96
N ASN A 139 -31.72 -58.62 1.87
CA ASN A 139 -33.09 -58.92 1.43
C ASN A 139 -33.57 -58.14 0.18
N PRO A 140 -32.88 -58.24 -0.97
CA PRO A 140 -33.43 -57.69 -2.22
C PRO A 140 -34.77 -58.36 -2.53
N SER A 141 -35.73 -57.60 -3.06
CA SER A 141 -37.02 -58.13 -3.50
C SER A 141 -36.87 -59.11 -4.67
N GLU A 142 -37.92 -59.88 -4.94
CA GLU A 142 -38.00 -60.64 -6.19
C GLU A 142 -37.79 -59.70 -7.40
N GLY A 143 -37.02 -60.16 -8.39
CA GLY A 143 -36.57 -59.32 -9.52
C GLY A 143 -35.28 -58.52 -9.27
N ALA A 144 -34.79 -58.44 -8.03
CA ALA A 144 -33.53 -57.78 -7.69
C ALA A 144 -32.46 -58.74 -7.14
N SER A 145 -31.20 -58.33 -7.24
CA SER A 145 -30.03 -58.99 -6.69
C SER A 145 -29.08 -57.97 -6.08
N LEU A 146 -28.25 -58.40 -5.13
CA LEU A 146 -27.22 -57.54 -4.56
C LEU A 146 -25.95 -57.54 -5.44
N GLY A 147 -25.41 -56.35 -5.70
CA GLY A 147 -24.15 -56.18 -6.45
C GLY A 147 -22.90 -56.52 -5.63
N THR A 148 -21.73 -56.07 -6.08
CA THR A 148 -20.47 -56.35 -5.36
C THR A 148 -20.28 -55.42 -4.15
N CYS A 149 -20.80 -54.20 -4.21
CA CYS A 149 -20.72 -53.23 -3.12
C CYS A 149 -21.96 -53.28 -2.18
N THR A 150 -22.13 -54.39 -1.47
CA THR A 150 -23.25 -54.59 -0.51
C THR A 150 -23.02 -53.92 0.85
N ASN A 151 -21.86 -53.30 1.03
CA ASN A 151 -21.37 -52.80 2.31
C ASN A 151 -20.63 -51.47 2.09
N ALA A 152 -21.04 -50.43 2.79
CA ALA A 152 -20.31 -49.17 2.86
C ALA A 152 -19.75 -48.94 4.27
N ILE A 153 -18.50 -48.49 4.36
CA ILE A 153 -17.87 -48.04 5.60
C ILE A 153 -17.97 -46.52 5.66
N VAL A 154 -18.57 -45.99 6.73
CA VAL A 154 -18.59 -44.55 7.00
C VAL A 154 -17.54 -44.26 8.05
N THR A 155 -16.49 -43.53 7.67
CA THR A 155 -15.51 -42.97 8.58
C THR A 155 -15.99 -41.60 9.05
N ILE A 156 -16.26 -41.47 10.34
CA ILE A 156 -16.52 -40.21 11.00
C ILE A 156 -15.15 -39.64 11.39
N THR A 157 -14.75 -38.51 10.83
CA THR A 157 -13.55 -37.79 11.27
C THR A 157 -13.88 -36.95 12.48
N ASP A 158 -13.13 -37.21 13.53
CA ASP A 158 -13.06 -36.39 14.74
C ASP A 158 -12.69 -34.95 14.35
N ASN A 159 -13.49 -33.97 14.76
CA ASN A 159 -13.19 -32.56 14.62
C ASN A 159 -13.08 -31.84 15.97
N ASP A 160 -13.10 -32.60 17.06
CA ASP A 160 -12.98 -32.11 18.41
C ASP A 160 -11.52 -31.73 18.72
N SER A 161 -11.31 -30.73 19.59
CA SER A 161 -10.00 -30.21 19.95
C SER A 161 -9.95 -29.62 21.35
N ALA A 162 -8.78 -29.76 21.98
CA ALA A 162 -8.58 -29.46 23.40
C ALA A 162 -8.37 -27.96 23.68
N LEU A 163 -8.75 -27.52 24.89
CA LEU A 163 -8.52 -26.17 25.39
C LEU A 163 -7.03 -25.94 25.67
N ARG A 164 -6.45 -24.85 25.15
CA ARG A 164 -5.00 -24.57 25.23
C ARG A 164 -4.70 -23.07 25.24
N LEU A 165 -3.47 -22.71 25.58
CA LEU A 165 -2.92 -21.38 25.26
C LEU A 165 -2.69 -21.29 23.74
N LEU A 166 -2.86 -20.10 23.16
CA LEU A 166 -2.56 -19.90 21.74
C LEU A 166 -1.06 -19.99 21.42
N SER A 167 -0.19 -19.68 22.38
CA SER A 167 1.27 -19.78 22.25
C SER A 167 1.90 -20.51 23.45
N SER A 168 3.05 -21.14 23.23
CA SER A 168 3.93 -21.68 24.28
C SER A 168 4.91 -20.64 24.83
N THR A 169 5.02 -19.48 24.18
CA THR A 169 5.86 -18.36 24.60
C THR A 169 5.19 -17.03 24.28
N TYR A 170 5.16 -16.14 25.26
CA TYR A 170 4.74 -14.75 25.11
C TYR A 170 5.95 -13.85 25.40
N ARG A 171 6.01 -12.70 24.74
CA ARG A 171 7.02 -11.68 25.03
C ARG A 171 6.32 -10.35 25.18
N VAL A 172 6.67 -9.64 26.25
CA VAL A 172 6.13 -8.34 26.62
C VAL A 172 7.30 -7.46 27.04
N ASN A 173 7.16 -6.14 26.92
CA ASN A 173 8.11 -5.20 27.52
C ASN A 173 7.63 -4.83 28.93
N GLU A 174 8.52 -4.39 29.82
CA GLU A 174 8.11 -4.04 31.18
C GLU A 174 7.24 -2.78 31.26
N GLU A 175 7.40 -1.82 30.35
CA GLU A 175 6.53 -0.63 30.24
C GLU A 175 5.13 -0.90 29.68
N ALA A 176 4.84 -2.12 29.20
CA ALA A 176 3.56 -2.43 28.56
C ALA A 176 2.35 -2.41 29.54
N GLY A 177 2.60 -2.45 30.85
CA GLY A 177 1.60 -2.51 31.91
C GLY A 177 0.83 -3.83 32.01
N PHE A 178 0.54 -4.50 30.88
CA PHE A 178 -0.10 -5.81 30.84
C PHE A 178 0.45 -6.67 29.68
N VAL A 179 0.50 -7.98 29.89
CA VAL A 179 0.62 -8.97 28.80
C VAL A 179 -0.74 -9.59 28.49
N GLU A 180 -1.09 -9.64 27.21
CA GLU A 180 -2.28 -10.34 26.73
C GLU A 180 -2.01 -11.84 26.57
N ILE A 181 -2.70 -12.67 27.35
CA ILE A 181 -2.62 -14.13 27.30
C ILE A 181 -3.95 -14.70 26.81
N ALA A 182 -3.99 -15.10 25.54
CA ALA A 182 -5.16 -15.71 24.92
C ALA A 182 -5.25 -17.22 25.17
N VAL A 183 -6.37 -17.64 25.77
CA VAL A 183 -6.77 -19.03 26.02
C VAL A 183 -7.84 -19.42 25.01
N PHE A 184 -7.51 -20.38 24.14
CA PHE A 184 -8.39 -20.88 23.09
C PHE A 184 -9.04 -22.19 23.50
N ARG A 185 -10.37 -22.23 23.43
CA ARG A 185 -11.16 -23.45 23.56
C ARG A 185 -11.32 -24.06 22.17
N GLY A 186 -10.86 -25.30 22.03
CA GLY A 186 -11.10 -26.09 20.82
C GLY A 186 -12.57 -26.50 20.71
N ASP A 187 -12.88 -27.37 19.75
CA ASP A 187 -14.23 -27.91 19.63
C ASP A 187 -14.36 -29.03 20.65
N ASP A 188 -14.89 -28.77 21.84
CA ASP A 188 -15.05 -29.79 22.89
C ASP A 188 -16.53 -29.96 23.28
N GLY A 189 -17.44 -29.47 22.44
CA GLY A 189 -18.90 -29.51 22.62
C GLY A 189 -19.48 -28.26 23.27
N ASP A 190 -20.80 -28.09 23.11
CA ASP A 190 -21.46 -26.80 23.33
C ASP A 190 -22.00 -26.59 24.76
N TYR A 191 -21.19 -26.94 25.76
CA TYR A 191 -21.52 -26.80 27.19
C TYR A 191 -20.61 -25.79 27.91
N THR A 192 -20.91 -25.46 29.16
CA THR A 192 -20.09 -24.54 29.97
C THR A 192 -18.94 -25.30 30.64
N ILE A 193 -17.72 -24.76 30.53
CA ILE A 193 -16.51 -25.30 31.18
C ILE A 193 -15.81 -24.22 31.99
N THR A 194 -15.01 -24.63 32.96
CA THR A 194 -14.13 -23.77 33.75
C THR A 194 -12.71 -24.28 33.70
N VAL A 195 -11.72 -23.38 33.64
CA VAL A 195 -10.30 -23.71 33.71
C VAL A 195 -9.57 -22.73 34.61
N ASP A 196 -8.72 -23.23 35.51
CA ASP A 196 -7.91 -22.38 36.37
C ASP A 196 -6.66 -21.92 35.62
N PHE A 197 -6.49 -20.61 35.55
CA PHE A 197 -5.33 -19.90 35.06
C PHE A 197 -4.48 -19.44 36.25
N VAL A 198 -3.21 -19.80 36.26
CA VAL A 198 -2.27 -19.40 37.33
C VAL A 198 -0.94 -18.93 36.76
N THR A 199 -0.38 -17.88 37.35
CA THR A 199 1.00 -17.42 37.12
C THR A 199 1.96 -18.02 38.16
N THR A 200 3.17 -18.39 37.76
CA THR A 200 4.23 -18.83 38.69
C THR A 200 5.59 -18.25 38.32
N ASP A 201 6.36 -17.88 39.34
CA ASP A 201 7.72 -17.31 39.20
C ASP A 201 8.67 -18.20 38.40
N SER A 202 9.66 -17.57 37.76
CA SER A 202 10.83 -18.25 37.20
C SER A 202 12.09 -17.40 37.43
N THR A 203 12.47 -16.48 36.54
CA THR A 203 13.49 -15.46 36.83
C THR A 203 12.87 -14.09 37.13
N ALA A 204 11.63 -13.87 36.73
CA ALA A 204 10.76 -12.81 37.23
C ALA A 204 10.06 -13.30 38.50
N LEU A 205 10.03 -12.42 39.50
CA LEU A 205 9.35 -12.58 40.79
C LEU A 205 8.07 -11.75 40.84
N ALA A 206 7.00 -12.35 41.36
CA ALA A 206 5.72 -11.69 41.60
C ALA A 206 5.83 -10.54 42.60
N GLY A 207 5.08 -9.46 42.37
CA GLY A 207 5.10 -8.24 43.19
C GLY A 207 6.34 -7.36 42.99
N ILE A 208 7.26 -7.76 42.12
CA ILE A 208 8.41 -6.94 41.67
C ILE A 208 8.28 -6.65 40.17
N HIS A 209 8.11 -7.69 39.33
CA HIS A 209 8.12 -7.54 37.87
C HIS A 209 6.76 -7.86 37.21
N TYR A 210 5.86 -8.53 37.92
CA TYR A 210 4.51 -8.81 37.47
C TYR A 210 3.58 -9.04 38.68
N ALA A 211 2.27 -8.81 38.53
CA ALA A 211 1.31 -9.14 39.58
C ALA A 211 0.93 -10.63 39.49
N ALA A 212 1.06 -11.37 40.60
CA ALA A 212 0.61 -12.76 40.66
C ALA A 212 -0.90 -12.84 40.42
N MET A 213 -1.32 -13.70 39.49
CA MET A 213 -2.71 -13.93 39.15
C MET A 213 -3.08 -15.40 39.36
N THR A 214 -4.25 -15.61 39.95
CA THR A 214 -4.98 -16.88 39.96
C THR A 214 -6.43 -16.57 39.63
N ASN A 215 -6.98 -17.19 38.59
CA ASN A 215 -8.30 -16.88 38.06
C ASN A 215 -8.96 -18.14 37.48
N THR A 216 -10.28 -18.28 37.61
CA THR A 216 -11.04 -19.40 37.03
C THR A 216 -11.83 -18.90 35.82
N LEU A 217 -11.34 -19.20 34.62
CA LEU A 217 -11.95 -18.77 33.36
C LEU A 217 -13.16 -19.64 33.05
N THR A 218 -14.35 -19.04 32.99
CA THR A 218 -15.61 -19.74 32.65
C THR A 218 -15.98 -19.51 31.19
N PHE A 219 -15.81 -20.51 30.32
CA PHE A 219 -16.27 -20.45 28.94
C PHE A 219 -17.74 -20.89 28.88
N THR A 220 -18.63 -20.02 28.42
CA THR A 220 -20.03 -20.41 28.18
C THR A 220 -20.16 -21.29 26.94
N SER A 221 -21.35 -21.88 26.72
CA SER A 221 -21.73 -22.49 25.44
C SER A 221 -21.44 -21.52 24.27
N GLY A 222 -20.89 -22.03 23.16
CA GLY A 222 -20.44 -21.25 22.00
C GLY A 222 -19.18 -20.38 22.18
N GLU A 223 -18.67 -20.18 23.40
CA GLU A 223 -17.53 -19.29 23.65
C GLU A 223 -16.20 -20.01 23.38
N ARG A 224 -15.38 -19.48 22.46
CA ARG A 224 -14.15 -20.15 21.98
C ARG A 224 -12.83 -19.50 22.37
N LEU A 225 -12.87 -18.28 22.91
CA LEU A 225 -11.67 -17.50 23.25
C LEU A 225 -11.90 -16.71 24.53
N LYS A 226 -10.97 -16.78 25.47
CA LYS A 226 -10.85 -15.82 26.58
C LYS A 226 -9.47 -15.20 26.57
N THR A 227 -9.42 -13.90 26.83
CA THR A 227 -8.19 -13.16 27.06
C THR A 227 -7.99 -12.95 28.57
N VAL A 228 -6.76 -13.16 29.04
CA VAL A 228 -6.32 -12.84 30.39
C VAL A 228 -5.24 -11.76 30.31
N TRP A 229 -5.40 -10.69 31.09
CA TRP A 229 -4.43 -9.60 31.19
C TRP A 229 -3.62 -9.77 32.48
N VAL A 230 -2.35 -10.17 32.38
CA VAL A 230 -1.47 -10.24 33.55
C VAL A 230 -0.69 -8.93 33.63
N GLU A 231 -0.82 -8.23 34.75
CA GLU A 231 -0.15 -6.95 34.99
C GLU A 231 1.38 -7.14 35.07
N ILE A 232 2.10 -6.31 34.32
CA ILE A 232 3.56 -6.24 34.29
C ILE A 232 3.97 -4.99 35.05
N LEU A 233 4.94 -5.14 35.94
CA LEU A 233 5.44 -4.08 36.81
C LEU A 233 6.80 -3.63 36.28
N ASN A 234 6.90 -2.35 35.94
CA ASN A 234 8.17 -1.70 35.62
C ASN A 234 8.81 -1.17 36.92
N ASP A 235 10.11 -1.41 37.14
CA ASP A 235 10.86 -0.92 38.29
C ASP A 235 11.89 0.20 37.95
N ALA A 236 11.99 0.61 36.68
CA ALA A 236 12.89 1.65 36.16
C ALA A 236 14.39 1.35 36.33
N VAL A 237 14.77 0.07 36.48
CA VAL A 237 16.14 -0.40 36.70
C VAL A 237 16.58 -1.37 35.62
N ARG A 238 17.60 -0.96 34.86
CA ARG A 238 18.27 -1.81 33.87
C ARG A 238 18.78 -3.13 34.44
N ASP A 239 18.24 -4.22 33.93
CA ASP A 239 18.53 -5.61 34.26
C ASP A 239 18.71 -6.44 32.97
N VAL A 240 18.38 -7.73 33.00
CA VAL A 240 18.27 -8.63 31.85
C VAL A 240 16.84 -9.14 31.74
N SER A 241 16.36 -9.43 30.53
CA SER A 241 15.00 -9.93 30.32
C SER A 241 14.68 -11.14 31.21
N LYS A 242 13.61 -11.01 32.01
CA LYS A 242 13.19 -12.00 33.01
C LYS A 242 12.00 -12.82 32.51
N THR A 243 11.70 -13.93 33.17
CA THR A 243 10.62 -14.82 32.76
C THR A 243 9.74 -15.26 33.92
N PHE A 244 8.44 -15.37 33.68
CA PHE A 244 7.50 -16.12 34.52
C PHE A 244 6.74 -17.13 33.67
N ARG A 245 5.93 -17.99 34.29
CA ARG A 245 5.10 -18.97 33.59
C ARG A 245 3.63 -18.68 33.81
N VAL A 246 2.83 -18.98 32.79
CA VAL A 246 1.38 -19.11 32.89
C VAL A 246 1.01 -20.57 32.68
N ALA A 247 0.04 -21.07 33.43
CA ALA A 247 -0.40 -22.46 33.39
C ALA A 247 -1.93 -22.57 33.46
N LEU A 248 -2.47 -23.51 32.69
CA LEU A 248 -3.86 -23.93 32.72
C LEU A 248 -3.98 -25.25 33.51
N SER A 249 -4.97 -25.33 34.39
CA SER A 249 -5.19 -26.48 35.28
C SER A 249 -6.67 -26.64 35.65
N ASN A 250 -7.02 -27.72 36.35
CA ASN A 250 -8.35 -27.97 36.92
C ASN A 250 -9.53 -27.81 35.94
N LEU A 251 -9.32 -28.14 34.66
CA LEU A 251 -10.33 -28.06 33.61
C LEU A 251 -11.55 -28.94 33.97
N SER A 252 -12.75 -28.34 33.94
CA SER A 252 -14.00 -28.99 34.29
C SER A 252 -14.82 -29.42 33.06
N GLY A 253 -15.97 -30.07 33.30
CA GLY A 253 -16.95 -30.39 32.26
C GLY A 253 -16.63 -31.60 31.37
N GLY A 254 -15.44 -32.21 31.49
CA GLY A 254 -15.03 -33.36 30.69
C GLY A 254 -14.18 -33.01 29.47
N ALA A 255 -14.00 -31.72 29.19
CA ALA A 255 -13.05 -31.21 28.20
C ALA A 255 -11.60 -31.60 28.54
N GLN A 256 -10.71 -31.58 27.54
CA GLN A 256 -9.30 -31.92 27.69
C GLN A 256 -8.41 -30.67 27.61
N LEU A 257 -7.31 -30.66 28.38
CA LEU A 257 -6.23 -29.67 28.24
C LEU A 257 -5.29 -30.10 27.11
N GLY A 258 -5.12 -29.20 26.14
CA GLY A 258 -4.27 -29.38 24.98
C GLY A 258 -2.85 -28.86 25.19
N SER A 259 -1.99 -29.09 24.21
CA SER A 259 -0.66 -28.47 24.18
C SER A 259 -0.71 -27.19 23.34
N PRO A 260 -0.15 -26.05 23.81
CA PRO A 260 0.45 -25.84 25.12
C PRO A 260 -0.58 -25.56 26.24
N ALA A 261 -0.49 -26.29 27.36
CA ALA A 261 -1.21 -25.99 28.61
C ALA A 261 -0.41 -25.05 29.53
N GLN A 262 0.85 -24.77 29.19
CA GLN A 262 1.73 -23.84 29.89
C GLN A 262 2.50 -23.02 28.88
N ALA A 263 2.78 -21.76 29.19
CA ALA A 263 3.66 -20.91 28.40
C ALA A 263 4.65 -20.16 29.27
N MET A 264 5.81 -19.83 28.69
CA MET A 264 6.74 -18.88 29.27
C MET A 264 6.36 -17.47 28.84
N VAL A 265 6.25 -16.53 29.77
CA VAL A 265 6.19 -15.11 29.48
C VAL A 265 7.57 -14.52 29.72
N THR A 266 8.17 -13.94 28.70
CA THR A 266 9.42 -13.17 28.82
C THR A 266 9.09 -11.69 28.94
N ILE A 267 9.36 -11.13 30.10
CA ILE A 267 9.40 -9.69 30.33
C ILE A 267 10.73 -9.20 29.80
N THR A 268 10.66 -8.29 28.82
CA THR A 268 11.82 -7.69 28.19
C THR A 268 12.13 -6.42 28.92
N ASP A 269 13.27 -6.43 29.61
CA ASP A 269 13.98 -5.25 30.04
C ASP A 269 14.10 -4.25 28.88
N THR A 270 13.56 -3.06 29.07
CA THR A 270 13.63 -1.92 28.17
C THR A 270 14.40 -0.75 28.77
N ASP A 271 14.63 -0.73 30.09
CA ASP A 271 15.34 0.30 30.86
C ASP A 271 16.78 0.63 30.35
N ASP A 272 16.84 1.41 29.26
CA ASP A 272 18.06 1.94 28.65
C ASP A 272 18.53 3.18 29.43
N GLN A 273 19.29 2.99 30.50
CA GLN A 273 19.93 4.09 31.23
C GLN A 273 21.11 4.74 30.47
N THR A 274 21.03 4.87 29.13
CA THR A 274 22.05 5.56 28.33
C THR A 274 21.61 6.90 27.76
N ILE A 275 22.58 7.78 27.54
CA ILE A 275 22.43 9.07 26.86
C ILE A 275 23.33 9.07 25.61
N LYS A 276 22.81 9.57 24.49
CA LYS A 276 23.47 9.62 23.17
C LYS A 276 22.82 10.69 22.28
N PHE A 277 23.36 10.92 21.09
CA PHE A 277 22.64 11.64 20.03
C PHE A 277 21.62 10.71 19.36
N GLU A 278 20.51 11.28 18.87
CA GLU A 278 19.46 10.55 18.15
C GLU A 278 20.00 9.95 16.85
N PHE A 279 20.90 10.67 16.16
CA PHE A 279 21.55 10.26 14.92
C PHE A 279 23.08 10.38 15.02
N SER A 280 23.80 9.56 14.25
CA SER A 280 25.26 9.66 14.14
C SER A 280 25.69 10.88 13.31
N ASN A 281 24.87 11.30 12.34
CA ASN A 281 25.08 12.50 11.55
C ASN A 281 23.79 13.33 11.49
N TYR A 282 23.93 14.65 11.53
CA TYR A 282 22.90 15.62 11.17
C TYR A 282 23.32 16.32 9.89
N TYR A 283 22.34 16.79 9.13
CA TYR A 283 22.54 17.60 7.93
C TYR A 283 21.67 18.84 8.08
N THR A 284 22.11 19.96 7.53
CA THR A 284 21.39 21.23 7.55
C THR A 284 21.79 22.04 6.31
N GLY A 285 20.91 22.89 5.79
CA GLY A 285 21.31 23.94 4.85
C GLY A 285 21.74 25.17 5.64
N GLU A 286 22.70 25.94 5.13
CA GLU A 286 23.11 27.19 5.79
C GLU A 286 21.96 28.21 5.95
N GLU A 287 20.95 28.17 5.06
CA GLU A 287 19.73 28.99 5.14
C GLU A 287 18.78 28.61 6.29
N ALA A 288 18.98 27.45 6.92
CA ALA A 288 18.10 26.98 7.99
C ALA A 288 18.15 27.88 9.23
N GLY A 289 19.23 28.66 9.41
CA GLY A 289 19.46 29.54 10.55
C GLY A 289 19.77 28.81 11.87
N PHE A 290 19.41 27.53 11.99
CA PHE A 290 19.87 26.62 13.03
C PHE A 290 19.75 25.15 12.59
N VAL A 291 20.61 24.30 13.13
CA VAL A 291 20.43 22.84 13.11
C VAL A 291 19.83 22.41 14.45
N ARG A 292 18.79 21.56 14.38
CA ARG A 292 18.13 21.00 15.57
C ARG A 292 18.67 19.61 15.88
N ILE A 293 19.40 19.49 16.97
CA ILE A 293 20.01 18.24 17.43
C ILE A 293 19.18 17.62 18.55
N GLY A 294 18.85 16.34 18.37
CA GLY A 294 18.22 15.50 19.39
C GLY A 294 19.27 14.83 20.26
N VAL A 295 19.32 15.17 21.54
CA VAL A 295 20.04 14.39 22.56
C VAL A 295 19.02 13.57 23.33
N VAL A 296 19.23 12.26 23.31
CA VAL A 296 18.25 11.28 23.73
C VAL A 296 18.74 10.56 24.97
N ARG A 297 17.79 10.25 25.85
CA ARG A 297 17.97 9.45 27.04
C ARG A 297 16.97 8.30 26.97
N GLY A 298 17.45 7.09 27.20
CA GLY A 298 16.57 5.93 27.19
C GLY A 298 15.68 5.84 28.44
N ASP A 299 15.02 4.70 28.57
CA ASP A 299 14.01 4.41 29.59
C ASP A 299 14.60 4.56 31.02
N SER A 300 14.20 5.61 31.76
CA SER A 300 14.64 5.90 33.14
C SER A 300 13.84 7.01 33.84
N ASP A 301 13.33 6.72 35.05
CA ASP A 301 12.56 7.66 35.89
C ASP A 301 13.40 8.45 36.91
N SER A 302 14.73 8.34 36.90
CA SER A 302 15.60 9.25 37.68
C SER A 302 15.81 10.59 36.93
N SER A 303 16.30 11.63 37.60
CA SER A 303 16.83 12.81 36.91
C SER A 303 18.30 12.59 36.50
N ALA A 304 18.69 13.04 35.30
CA ALA A 304 20.08 12.97 34.84
C ALA A 304 20.51 14.28 34.16
N THR A 305 21.81 14.55 34.14
CA THR A 305 22.41 15.61 33.31
C THR A 305 23.43 15.03 32.35
N VAL A 306 23.72 15.76 31.28
CA VAL A 306 24.84 15.50 30.37
C VAL A 306 25.40 16.84 29.88
N ASP A 307 26.72 16.96 29.79
CA ASP A 307 27.36 18.11 29.18
C ASP A 307 27.42 17.93 27.66
N LEU A 308 27.23 19.01 26.92
CA LEU A 308 27.32 19.08 25.46
C LEU A 308 28.25 20.21 25.04
N GLN A 309 29.11 19.93 24.07
CA GLN A 309 29.98 20.91 23.43
C GLN A 309 30.01 20.73 21.91
N THR A 310 30.12 21.83 21.17
CA THR A 310 30.54 21.83 19.76
C THR A 310 32.06 21.80 19.66
N VAL A 311 32.57 21.26 18.56
CA VAL A 311 34.00 21.24 18.21
C VAL A 311 34.15 21.48 16.71
N ASP A 312 34.95 22.46 16.33
CA ASP A 312 35.27 22.80 14.94
C ASP A 312 35.89 21.61 14.18
N ASP A 313 35.68 21.56 12.87
CA ASP A 313 36.35 20.62 11.97
C ASP A 313 36.71 21.30 10.64
N ILE A 314 35.81 21.30 9.65
CA ILE A 314 35.92 22.17 8.46
C ILE A 314 35.26 23.51 8.80
N ALA A 315 34.00 23.45 9.24
CA ALA A 315 33.25 24.59 9.76
C ALA A 315 33.80 25.04 11.12
N GLN A 316 33.79 26.36 11.34
CA GLN A 316 34.32 27.08 12.47
C GLN A 316 33.24 27.86 13.23
N ALA A 317 33.34 27.83 14.56
CA ALA A 317 32.46 28.63 15.41
C ALA A 317 32.61 30.13 15.12
N ASP A 318 31.47 30.84 15.17
CA ASP A 318 31.31 32.27 14.89
C ASP A 318 31.55 32.70 13.42
N LEU A 319 31.88 31.76 12.52
CA LEU A 319 31.84 31.95 11.06
C LEU A 319 30.61 31.25 10.46
N ASP A 320 30.55 29.92 10.62
CA ASP A 320 29.58 29.06 9.93
C ASP A 320 28.46 28.58 10.88
N TYR A 321 28.76 28.50 12.17
CA TYR A 321 27.82 28.09 13.20
C TYR A 321 28.07 28.77 14.55
N GLY A 322 27.03 28.90 15.38
CA GLY A 322 27.13 29.45 16.72
C GLY A 322 27.70 28.45 17.70
N GLY A 323 28.95 28.64 18.14
CA GLY A 323 29.63 27.76 19.09
C GLY A 323 28.85 27.58 20.40
N LEU A 324 28.65 26.34 20.84
CA LEU A 324 27.78 26.00 21.98
C LEU A 324 28.47 25.11 23.00
N THR A 325 28.40 25.50 24.27
CA THR A 325 28.65 24.63 25.44
C THR A 325 27.45 24.74 26.38
N ASN A 326 26.87 23.60 26.78
CA ASN A 326 25.63 23.55 27.55
C ASN A 326 25.58 22.32 28.45
N THR A 327 24.86 22.37 29.57
CA THR A 327 24.53 21.19 30.39
C THR A 327 23.04 20.92 30.29
N LEU A 328 22.68 19.80 29.66
CA LEU A 328 21.30 19.37 29.49
C LEU A 328 20.84 18.66 30.77
N SER A 329 19.65 18.99 31.27
CA SER A 329 19.05 18.32 32.42
C SER A 329 17.74 17.64 32.03
N PHE A 330 17.73 16.31 32.09
CA PHE A 330 16.56 15.47 31.90
C PHE A 330 15.82 15.32 33.24
N ALA A 331 14.55 15.71 33.26
CA ALA A 331 13.63 15.37 34.34
C ALA A 331 13.35 13.84 34.37
N PRO A 332 12.80 13.30 35.49
CA PRO A 332 12.17 11.97 35.51
C PRO A 332 11.24 11.75 34.31
N GLY A 333 11.44 10.65 33.57
CA GLY A 333 10.66 10.31 32.38
C GLY A 333 10.94 11.14 31.12
N GLU A 334 11.76 12.19 31.20
CA GLU A 334 12.15 13.00 30.04
C GLU A 334 13.22 12.28 29.21
N ARG A 335 12.94 12.09 27.90
CA ARG A 335 13.69 11.20 27.00
C ARG A 335 14.34 11.89 25.80
N LEU A 336 13.92 13.10 25.46
CA LEU A 336 14.52 13.91 24.40
C LEU A 336 14.77 15.33 24.91
N LYS A 337 15.98 15.84 24.65
CA LYS A 337 16.27 17.26 24.60
C LYS A 337 16.55 17.65 23.16
N LEU A 338 15.84 18.68 22.69
CA LEU A 338 16.13 19.35 21.43
C LEU A 338 17.02 20.56 21.73
N ILE A 339 18.02 20.75 20.88
CA ILE A 339 19.02 21.80 21.00
C ILE A 339 19.16 22.44 19.62
N ASP A 340 18.95 23.74 19.55
CA ASP A 340 19.15 24.50 18.33
C ASP A 340 20.55 25.10 18.38
N ILE A 341 21.41 24.70 17.45
CA ILE A 341 22.73 25.30 17.24
C ILE A 341 22.58 26.26 16.06
N PRO A 342 22.81 27.58 16.23
CA PRO A 342 22.70 28.54 15.14
C PRO A 342 23.60 28.15 13.98
N ILE A 343 23.11 28.32 12.75
CA ILE A 343 23.85 28.17 11.51
C ILE A 343 23.82 29.52 10.80
N PHE A 344 24.93 29.91 10.21
CA PHE A 344 25.06 31.19 9.53
C PHE A 344 25.13 30.94 8.02
N ASN A 345 24.27 31.63 7.27
CA ASN A 345 24.40 31.80 5.82
C ASN A 345 25.11 33.14 5.59
N ASP A 346 26.26 33.12 4.94
CA ASP A 346 27.13 34.29 4.84
C ASP A 346 27.22 34.88 3.41
N GLY A 347 26.76 34.13 2.40
CA GLY A 347 26.71 34.52 0.99
C GLY A 347 27.88 33.99 0.15
N PHE A 348 28.82 33.27 0.75
CA PHE A 348 30.01 32.77 0.06
C PHE A 348 29.81 31.34 -0.41
N LYS A 349 30.19 31.06 -1.67
CA LYS A 349 30.25 29.67 -2.15
C LYS A 349 31.48 29.00 -1.57
N GLU A 350 31.28 28.22 -0.54
CA GLU A 350 32.28 27.43 0.17
C GLU A 350 31.98 25.93 -0.02
N GLY A 351 32.61 25.07 0.80
CA GLY A 351 32.42 23.64 0.70
C GLY A 351 31.11 23.16 1.32
N ASP A 352 30.77 21.90 1.08
CA ASP A 352 29.97 21.16 2.05
C ASP A 352 30.83 20.97 3.32
N GLU A 353 30.49 21.65 4.42
CA GLU A 353 31.33 21.75 5.61
C GLU A 353 30.84 20.87 6.78
N THR A 354 31.71 20.63 7.76
CA THR A 354 31.41 19.77 8.92
C THR A 354 31.91 20.36 10.22
N PHE A 355 31.15 20.15 11.30
CA PHE A 355 31.58 20.31 12.69
C PHE A 355 31.10 19.12 13.53
N LEU A 356 31.64 18.94 14.74
CA LEU A 356 31.24 17.87 15.65
C LEU A 356 30.45 18.43 16.84
N VAL A 357 29.54 17.61 17.37
CA VAL A 357 28.89 17.85 18.66
C VAL A 357 29.09 16.63 19.54
N GLN A 358 29.49 16.85 20.79
CA GLN A 358 30.00 15.82 21.70
C GLN A 358 29.26 15.86 23.04
N LEU A 359 29.02 14.68 23.61
CA LEU A 359 28.45 14.50 24.95
C LEU A 359 29.52 14.06 25.95
N ALA A 360 29.46 14.62 27.15
CA ALA A 360 30.39 14.33 28.24
C ALA A 360 29.65 14.26 29.60
N ASN A 361 30.32 13.73 30.62
CA ASN A 361 29.93 13.87 32.03
C ASN A 361 28.46 13.52 32.37
N ALA A 362 27.93 12.43 31.80
CA ALA A 362 26.59 11.96 32.15
C ALA A 362 26.46 11.66 33.66
N THR A 363 25.35 12.09 34.27
CA THR A 363 25.06 11.92 35.71
C THR A 363 23.77 11.12 35.95
N GLY A 364 23.33 10.99 37.21
CA GLY A 364 22.05 10.34 37.54
C GLY A 364 22.01 8.82 37.33
N GLY A 365 23.18 8.18 37.21
CA GLY A 365 23.32 6.76 36.84
C GLY A 365 23.44 6.51 35.34
N ALA A 366 23.21 7.54 34.51
CA ALA A 366 23.24 7.40 33.07
C ALA A 366 24.67 7.16 32.52
N LEU A 367 24.76 6.33 31.48
CA LEU A 367 26.01 6.05 30.75
C LEU A 367 25.96 6.66 29.35
N LEU A 368 27.08 7.15 28.82
CA LEU A 368 27.15 7.52 27.42
C LEU A 368 27.16 6.26 26.53
N SER A 369 26.29 6.21 25.52
CA SER A 369 26.30 5.17 24.49
C SER A 369 26.54 5.74 23.10
N ALA A 370 26.91 4.90 22.13
CA ALA A 370 27.13 5.35 20.77
C ALA A 370 25.79 5.70 20.09
N PRO A 371 25.68 6.85 19.38
CA PRO A 371 26.70 7.88 19.18
C PRO A 371 26.79 8.89 20.34
N ALA A 372 27.94 8.96 21.03
CA ALA A 372 28.24 10.01 22.02
C ALA A 372 28.93 11.23 21.40
N SER A 373 29.26 11.15 20.12
CA SER A 373 29.68 12.26 19.24
C SER A 373 28.86 12.12 17.97
N THR A 374 28.35 13.23 17.46
CA THR A 374 27.71 13.31 16.14
C THR A 374 28.45 14.31 15.27
N MET A 375 28.39 14.11 13.95
CA MET A 375 28.85 15.09 12.97
C MET A 375 27.65 15.86 12.44
N VAL A 376 27.75 17.18 12.38
CA VAL A 376 26.82 18.03 11.64
C VAL A 376 27.49 18.38 10.32
N LYS A 377 26.77 18.18 9.22
CA LYS A 377 27.18 18.64 7.90
C LYS A 377 26.32 19.82 7.47
N ILE A 378 26.94 20.97 7.31
CA ILE A 378 26.35 22.16 6.70
C ILE A 378 26.46 21.97 5.18
N ARG A 379 25.33 22.12 4.49
CA ARG A 379 25.28 22.17 3.03
C ARG A 379 25.25 23.63 2.62
N ASP A 380 26.24 24.00 1.85
CA ASP A 380 26.30 25.27 1.18
C ASP A 380 25.21 25.33 0.08
N ASN A 381 24.30 26.29 0.21
CA ASN A 381 23.27 26.62 -0.76
C ASN A 381 23.75 27.65 -1.79
N ASP A 382 24.85 28.33 -1.51
CA ASP A 382 25.25 29.50 -2.25
C ASP A 382 25.60 29.15 -3.73
N PRO A 383 25.20 30.00 -4.69
CA PRO A 383 25.13 29.57 -6.09
C PRO A 383 26.49 29.59 -6.81
N GLY A 384 27.54 30.18 -6.23
CA GLY A 384 28.83 30.38 -6.90
C GLY A 384 28.71 31.04 -8.28
N VAL A 385 29.70 30.83 -9.15
CA VAL A 385 29.64 31.25 -10.56
C VAL A 385 28.97 30.15 -11.39
N GLN A 386 27.78 30.42 -11.91
CA GLN A 386 26.95 29.41 -12.60
C GLN A 386 26.06 29.98 -13.72
N PHE A 387 25.45 29.12 -14.53
CA PHE A 387 24.40 29.55 -15.45
C PHE A 387 23.10 29.92 -14.71
N MET A 388 22.41 30.96 -15.18
CA MET A 388 21.09 31.37 -14.70
C MET A 388 20.00 30.34 -15.00
N GLU A 389 20.16 29.63 -16.12
CA GLU A 389 19.32 28.54 -16.59
C GLU A 389 20.24 27.43 -17.11
N ASN A 390 20.03 26.20 -16.65
CA ASN A 390 20.84 25.04 -17.03
C ASN A 390 20.16 24.12 -18.07
N GLN A 391 18.91 24.41 -18.41
CA GLN A 391 18.14 23.76 -19.46
C GLN A 391 17.56 24.86 -20.35
N LEU A 392 18.10 25.01 -21.54
CA LEU A 392 17.62 25.98 -22.53
C LEU A 392 17.03 25.24 -23.72
N TRP A 393 16.02 25.86 -24.33
CA TRP A 393 15.35 25.35 -25.53
C TRP A 393 15.42 26.42 -26.61
N VAL A 394 15.81 26.03 -27.81
CA VAL A 394 15.96 26.94 -28.96
C VAL A 394 15.47 26.27 -30.23
N GLU A 395 14.61 26.96 -30.99
CA GLU A 395 14.23 26.53 -32.34
C GLU A 395 15.42 26.79 -33.29
N GLU A 396 15.73 25.86 -34.17
CA GLU A 396 16.87 25.94 -35.11
C GLU A 396 16.94 27.29 -35.88
N ASP A 397 15.78 27.78 -36.32
CA ASP A 397 15.61 29.01 -37.12
C ASP A 397 15.95 30.32 -36.34
N LYS A 398 16.18 30.24 -35.02
CA LYS A 398 16.50 31.42 -34.19
C LYS A 398 17.93 31.92 -34.39
N GLY A 399 18.80 31.10 -34.99
CA GLY A 399 20.18 31.44 -35.34
C GLY A 399 21.15 31.65 -34.16
N SER A 400 20.66 31.80 -32.92
CA SER A 400 21.48 31.77 -31.71
C SER A 400 20.66 31.53 -30.45
N VAL A 401 21.27 30.88 -29.45
CA VAL A 401 20.80 30.83 -28.06
C VAL A 401 21.65 31.77 -27.20
N LEU A 402 21.01 32.51 -26.28
CA LEU A 402 21.68 33.40 -25.33
C LEU A 402 21.83 32.68 -23.98
N LEU A 403 23.06 32.42 -23.55
CA LEU A 403 23.34 31.90 -22.22
C LEU A 403 23.71 33.06 -21.29
N THR A 404 23.15 33.06 -20.08
CA THR A 404 23.46 34.04 -19.04
C THR A 404 24.14 33.34 -17.87
N VAL A 405 25.30 33.84 -17.48
CA VAL A 405 26.06 33.42 -16.29
C VAL A 405 25.82 34.45 -15.19
N THR A 406 25.57 33.97 -13.99
CA THR A 406 25.40 34.77 -12.78
C THR A 406 26.60 34.62 -11.85
N ARG A 407 26.96 35.72 -11.21
CA ARG A 407 27.83 35.75 -10.04
C ARG A 407 27.06 35.21 -8.81
N GLY A 408 27.78 34.58 -7.89
CA GLY A 408 27.27 34.19 -6.57
C GLY A 408 26.95 35.39 -5.68
N ASN A 409 26.39 35.18 -4.49
CA ASN A 409 25.95 36.26 -3.60
C ASN A 409 27.09 36.86 -2.75
N ASP A 410 28.26 37.08 -3.36
CA ASP A 410 29.46 37.48 -2.64
C ASP A 410 29.41 38.91 -2.08
N GLN A 411 30.01 39.09 -0.90
CA GLN A 411 30.21 40.44 -0.34
C GLN A 411 31.45 41.14 -0.94
N LEU A 412 32.33 40.39 -1.60
CA LEU A 412 33.54 40.87 -2.26
C LEU A 412 33.30 41.15 -3.74
N LEU A 413 32.83 42.35 -4.06
CA LEU A 413 32.45 42.80 -5.41
C LEU A 413 33.63 42.96 -6.40
N ASP A 414 34.74 42.24 -6.27
CA ASP A 414 35.91 42.33 -7.13
C ASP A 414 35.68 41.81 -8.56
N ALA A 415 36.54 42.20 -9.51
CA ALA A 415 36.45 41.73 -10.89
C ALA A 415 37.06 40.32 -11.06
N PHE A 416 36.40 39.45 -11.80
CA PHE A 416 36.85 38.07 -12.06
C PHE A 416 36.55 37.64 -13.50
N THR A 417 37.05 36.46 -13.87
CA THR A 417 36.79 35.82 -15.17
C THR A 417 36.38 34.36 -14.99
N VAL A 418 35.59 33.84 -15.91
CA VAL A 418 35.24 32.41 -16.01
C VAL A 418 35.28 31.96 -17.48
N ASP A 419 35.88 30.82 -17.78
CA ASP A 419 35.91 30.24 -19.12
C ASP A 419 34.60 29.49 -19.42
N TYR A 420 34.20 29.44 -20.68
CA TYR A 420 33.08 28.65 -21.17
C TYR A 420 33.43 27.92 -22.47
N ALA A 421 32.90 26.71 -22.65
CA ALA A 421 33.06 25.94 -23.88
C ALA A 421 31.85 25.05 -24.19
N THR A 422 31.47 24.99 -25.46
CA THR A 422 30.46 24.04 -25.97
C THR A 422 31.05 22.64 -26.19
N THR A 423 30.30 21.60 -25.85
CA THR A 423 30.59 20.18 -26.11
C THR A 423 29.39 19.48 -26.75
N ASN A 424 29.64 18.66 -27.76
CA ASN A 424 28.60 17.87 -28.44
C ASN A 424 27.91 16.92 -27.43
N SER A 425 26.63 16.59 -27.69
CA SER A 425 25.98 15.44 -27.04
C SER A 425 25.24 14.60 -28.08
N THR A 426 23.98 14.91 -28.42
CA THR A 426 23.36 14.42 -29.66
C THR A 426 23.64 15.40 -30.80
N ALA A 427 23.43 16.70 -30.56
CA ALA A 427 23.86 17.77 -31.45
C ALA A 427 25.39 17.82 -31.57
N THR A 428 25.83 18.07 -32.80
CA THR A 428 27.20 18.07 -33.30
C THR A 428 27.61 19.44 -33.85
N ALA A 429 28.70 19.99 -33.31
CA ALA A 429 29.21 21.27 -33.78
C ALA A 429 29.58 21.25 -35.28
N GLY A 430 29.07 22.23 -36.03
CA GLY A 430 29.22 22.37 -37.48
C GLY A 430 28.10 21.76 -38.31
N SER A 431 27.19 21.01 -37.67
CA SER A 431 25.90 20.60 -38.22
C SER A 431 24.81 21.51 -37.66
N ASP A 432 24.62 21.49 -36.33
CA ASP A 432 23.39 22.01 -35.69
C ASP A 432 23.69 23.22 -34.78
N TYR A 433 24.97 23.45 -34.45
CA TYR A 433 25.43 24.66 -33.77
C TYR A 433 26.90 25.00 -34.11
N ILE A 434 27.32 26.24 -33.91
CA ILE A 434 28.73 26.64 -34.09
C ILE A 434 29.50 26.42 -32.79
N LYS A 435 30.59 25.64 -32.84
CA LYS A 435 31.49 25.43 -31.68
C LYS A 435 31.94 26.78 -31.12
N THR A 436 31.59 27.04 -29.87
CA THR A 436 31.80 28.32 -29.22
C THR A 436 32.54 28.12 -27.91
N GLN A 437 33.60 28.90 -27.69
CA GLN A 437 34.40 28.90 -26.46
C GLN A 437 35.00 30.28 -26.23
N GLY A 438 35.23 30.66 -24.98
CA GLY A 438 35.82 31.95 -24.63
C GLY A 438 35.95 32.16 -23.13
N THR A 439 36.39 33.35 -22.74
CA THR A 439 36.52 33.80 -21.35
C THR A 439 35.54 34.95 -21.13
N LEU A 440 34.64 34.78 -20.17
CA LEU A 440 33.65 35.77 -19.77
C LEU A 440 34.20 36.60 -18.60
N ALA A 441 34.40 37.90 -18.82
CA ALA A 441 34.91 38.81 -17.80
C ALA A 441 33.78 39.59 -17.13
N PHE A 442 33.75 39.54 -15.80
CA PHE A 442 32.84 40.30 -14.95
C PHE A 442 33.57 41.52 -14.40
N ALA A 443 32.98 42.70 -14.56
CA ALA A 443 33.46 43.91 -13.89
C ALA A 443 33.18 43.83 -12.37
N ALA A 444 33.85 44.70 -11.60
CA ALA A 444 33.57 44.84 -10.17
C ALA A 444 32.08 45.21 -9.94
N GLY A 445 31.39 44.45 -9.10
CA GLY A 445 29.94 44.57 -8.85
C GLY A 445 29.02 44.13 -9.98
N GLU A 446 29.53 43.55 -11.06
CA GLU A 446 28.69 43.01 -12.14
C GLU A 446 28.13 41.64 -11.74
N MET A 447 26.80 41.54 -11.58
CA MET A 447 26.15 40.31 -11.10
C MET A 447 25.80 39.31 -12.21
N ARG A 448 25.74 39.75 -13.48
CA ARG A 448 25.31 38.92 -14.63
C ARG A 448 26.06 39.28 -15.89
N ARG A 449 26.44 38.28 -16.68
CA ARG A 449 27.02 38.42 -18.03
C ARG A 449 26.42 37.37 -18.95
N SER A 450 26.26 37.71 -20.23
CA SER A 450 25.69 36.80 -21.22
C SER A 450 26.56 36.69 -22.46
N PHE A 451 26.51 35.54 -23.12
CA PHE A 451 27.12 35.29 -24.42
C PHE A 451 26.17 34.46 -25.30
N ALA A 452 26.34 34.54 -26.62
CA ALA A 452 25.52 33.80 -27.57
C ALA A 452 26.30 32.60 -28.14
N VAL A 453 25.61 31.47 -28.32
CA VAL A 453 26.07 30.34 -29.14
C VAL A 453 25.24 30.33 -30.42
N PRO A 454 25.83 30.46 -31.61
CA PRO A 454 25.08 30.40 -32.86
C PRO A 454 24.51 28.99 -33.09
N ILE A 455 23.25 28.94 -33.48
CA ILE A 455 22.52 27.73 -33.88
C ILE A 455 22.49 27.68 -35.41
N LEU A 456 22.52 26.48 -35.97
CA LEU A 456 22.46 26.25 -37.40
C LEU A 456 21.10 25.61 -37.74
N ASP A 457 20.51 26.07 -38.84
CA ASP A 457 19.30 25.52 -39.46
C ASP A 457 19.75 24.97 -40.82
N ASP A 458 19.64 23.65 -41.01
CA ASP A 458 19.99 22.96 -42.25
C ASP A 458 18.76 22.58 -43.10
N GLY A 459 17.56 22.78 -42.55
CA GLY A 459 16.26 22.49 -43.16
C GLY A 459 15.89 21.01 -43.24
N VAL A 460 16.53 20.12 -42.48
CA VAL A 460 16.20 18.69 -42.36
C VAL A 460 15.33 18.44 -41.12
N ALA A 461 14.33 17.58 -41.26
CA ALA A 461 13.50 17.17 -40.11
C ALA A 461 14.22 16.11 -39.26
N GLU A 462 14.39 16.40 -37.98
CA GLU A 462 15.23 15.65 -37.04
C GLU A 462 14.49 15.34 -35.71
N VAL A 463 15.21 14.91 -34.69
CA VAL A 463 14.68 14.77 -33.33
C VAL A 463 15.27 15.88 -32.47
N ASP A 464 14.65 16.20 -31.33
CA ASP A 464 15.24 17.12 -30.36
C ASP A 464 16.70 16.72 -30.04
N GLU A 465 17.64 17.57 -30.44
CA GLU A 465 19.07 17.33 -30.31
C GLU A 465 19.66 18.21 -29.20
N GLN A 466 20.71 17.75 -28.55
CA GLN A 466 21.28 18.43 -27.39
C GLN A 466 22.78 18.64 -27.54
N PHE A 467 23.23 19.84 -27.21
CA PHE A 467 24.64 20.11 -26.87
C PHE A 467 24.73 20.67 -25.46
N LYS A 468 25.94 20.67 -24.91
CA LYS A 468 26.23 21.18 -23.57
C LYS A 468 27.16 22.38 -23.66
N VAL A 469 27.03 23.30 -22.70
CA VAL A 469 27.95 24.40 -22.49
C VAL A 469 28.43 24.32 -21.05
N VAL A 470 29.74 24.26 -20.85
CA VAL A 470 30.37 24.00 -19.55
C VAL A 470 31.19 25.22 -19.15
N LEU A 471 31.04 25.69 -17.90
CA LEU A 471 31.93 26.70 -17.31
C LEU A 471 33.19 26.05 -16.73
N SER A 472 34.29 26.80 -16.66
CA SER A 472 35.56 26.32 -16.08
C SER A 472 36.47 27.47 -15.68
N ASN A 473 37.57 27.16 -14.98
CA ASN A 473 38.67 28.09 -14.65
C ASN A 473 38.21 29.47 -14.13
N PRO A 474 37.37 29.55 -13.08
CA PRO A 474 37.10 30.82 -12.43
C PRO A 474 38.40 31.40 -11.83
N THR A 475 38.53 32.73 -11.84
CA THR A 475 39.68 33.43 -11.24
C THR A 475 39.30 34.15 -9.94
N ALA A 476 40.27 34.81 -9.30
CA ALA A 476 40.08 35.59 -8.07
C ALA A 476 39.51 34.80 -6.85
N GLY A 477 39.70 33.47 -6.82
CA GLY A 477 39.19 32.61 -5.74
C GLY A 477 37.70 32.27 -5.86
N MET A 478 37.01 32.76 -6.89
CA MET A 478 35.61 32.41 -7.16
C MET A 478 35.45 30.90 -7.35
N ILE A 479 34.45 30.31 -6.71
CA ILE A 479 34.10 28.89 -6.86
C ILE A 479 32.97 28.74 -7.89
N LEU A 480 33.03 27.70 -8.71
CA LEU A 480 31.97 27.37 -9.65
C LEU A 480 30.74 26.86 -8.88
N GLY A 481 29.54 27.17 -9.37
CA GLY A 481 28.31 26.72 -8.74
C GLY A 481 28.04 25.22 -8.85
N THR A 482 26.80 24.85 -8.54
CA THR A 482 26.38 23.44 -8.44
C THR A 482 26.62 22.67 -9.74
N THR A 483 26.87 21.36 -9.64
CA THR A 483 27.14 20.48 -10.80
C THR A 483 26.05 20.55 -11.87
N SER A 484 24.80 20.80 -11.46
CA SER A 484 23.64 20.96 -12.33
C SER A 484 23.63 22.31 -13.08
N ASN A 485 24.15 23.40 -12.51
CA ASN A 485 24.17 24.73 -13.14
C ASN A 485 25.56 25.14 -13.68
N LEU A 486 26.59 24.32 -13.43
CA LEU A 486 27.90 24.38 -14.06
C LEU A 486 27.84 24.06 -15.56
N THR A 487 26.87 23.22 -15.96
CA THR A 487 26.65 22.79 -17.34
C THR A 487 25.24 23.17 -17.77
N ALA A 488 25.12 24.04 -18.78
CA ALA A 488 23.86 24.26 -19.46
C ALA A 488 23.69 23.24 -20.59
N THR A 489 22.64 22.43 -20.54
CA THR A 489 22.18 21.66 -21.71
C THR A 489 21.29 22.59 -22.55
N VAL A 490 21.62 22.72 -23.83
CA VAL A 490 20.77 23.38 -24.82
C VAL A 490 20.13 22.29 -25.66
N THR A 491 18.80 22.25 -25.70
CA THR A 491 18.04 21.44 -26.64
C THR A 491 17.70 22.29 -27.85
N VAL A 492 18.17 21.87 -29.03
CA VAL A 492 17.79 22.39 -30.34
C VAL A 492 16.56 21.60 -30.79
N CYS A 493 15.48 22.32 -31.09
CA CYS A 493 14.24 21.73 -31.58
C CYS A 493 14.06 21.99 -33.08
N ASP A 494 13.82 20.90 -33.80
CA ASP A 494 13.30 20.90 -35.16
C ASP A 494 11.89 21.52 -35.20
N ARG A 495 11.68 22.39 -36.18
CA ARG A 495 10.42 23.07 -36.51
C ARG A 495 9.26 22.12 -36.81
N GLU A 496 9.51 20.87 -37.19
CA GLU A 496 8.49 19.85 -37.51
C GLU A 496 7.95 19.11 -36.27
N LEU A 497 8.64 19.14 -35.12
CA LEU A 497 8.10 18.76 -33.81
C LEU A 497 7.37 19.92 -33.15
N LEU A 498 6.21 20.27 -33.73
CA LEU A 498 5.41 21.44 -33.31
C LEU A 498 5.21 21.53 -31.78
N PRO A 499 5.80 22.53 -31.09
CA PRO A 499 5.53 22.79 -29.69
C PRO A 499 4.06 23.16 -29.48
N HIS A 500 3.56 22.94 -28.26
CA HIS A 500 2.17 23.24 -27.94
C HIS A 500 1.89 24.76 -28.06
N ARG A 501 1.06 25.11 -29.05
CA ARG A 501 0.64 26.49 -29.36
C ARG A 501 -0.87 26.61 -29.29
N PHE A 502 -1.38 27.83 -29.21
CA PHE A 502 -2.82 28.07 -29.42
C PHE A 502 -3.19 27.83 -30.88
N ASP A 503 -3.97 26.78 -31.12
CA ASP A 503 -4.60 26.48 -32.42
C ASP A 503 -5.98 27.17 -32.56
N GLY A 504 -6.55 27.69 -31.45
CA GLY A 504 -7.76 28.51 -31.53
C GLY A 504 -8.21 29.14 -30.22
N VAL A 505 -8.97 30.23 -30.34
CA VAL A 505 -9.68 30.90 -29.23
C VAL A 505 -11.14 31.07 -29.65
N ARG A 506 -12.08 30.70 -28.78
CA ARG A 506 -13.53 30.82 -29.00
C ARG A 506 -14.18 31.54 -27.82
N VAL A 507 -14.95 32.58 -28.10
CA VAL A 507 -15.76 33.27 -27.09
C VAL A 507 -17.22 32.87 -27.29
N PHE A 508 -17.92 32.51 -26.21
CA PHE A 508 -19.34 32.17 -26.23
C PHE A 508 -20.22 33.40 -25.93
N PRO A 509 -21.53 33.36 -26.27
CA PRO A 509 -22.45 34.48 -26.01
C PRO A 509 -22.65 34.83 -24.53
N ASP A 510 -22.31 33.92 -23.61
CA ASP A 510 -22.31 34.16 -22.16
C ASP A 510 -21.02 34.84 -21.66
N GLY A 511 -20.02 35.04 -22.53
CA GLY A 511 -18.72 35.61 -22.19
C GLY A 511 -17.68 34.61 -21.70
N SER A 512 -17.99 33.31 -21.64
CA SER A 512 -16.97 32.28 -21.39
C SER A 512 -16.02 32.14 -22.58
N VAL A 513 -14.75 31.82 -22.31
CA VAL A 513 -13.72 31.68 -23.35
C VAL A 513 -13.17 30.26 -23.33
N THR A 514 -13.13 29.63 -24.51
CA THR A 514 -12.42 28.37 -24.74
C THR A 514 -11.12 28.60 -25.51
N LEU A 515 -10.06 27.96 -25.04
CA LEU A 515 -8.75 27.94 -25.68
C LEU A 515 -8.49 26.51 -26.17
N THR A 516 -8.05 26.38 -27.43
CA THR A 516 -7.61 25.12 -28.03
C THR A 516 -6.09 25.18 -28.21
N LEU A 517 -5.36 24.22 -27.64
CA LEU A 517 -3.94 24.01 -27.97
C LEU A 517 -3.77 22.87 -28.99
N GLY A 518 -2.84 23.05 -29.92
CA GLY A 518 -2.37 22.03 -30.86
C GLY A 518 -0.83 22.02 -30.94
N GLY A 519 -0.28 21.09 -31.69
CA GLY A 519 1.12 20.63 -31.53
C GLY A 519 1.18 19.29 -30.78
N GLY A 520 2.32 18.60 -30.87
CA GLY A 520 2.51 17.24 -30.37
C GLY A 520 2.66 16.15 -31.45
N PHE A 521 3.22 15.02 -31.00
CA PHE A 521 3.79 13.87 -31.73
C PHE A 521 3.14 13.39 -33.05
N THR A 522 4.01 13.17 -34.05
CA THR A 522 3.73 12.41 -35.30
C THR A 522 3.85 10.89 -35.08
N PRO A 523 2.82 10.06 -35.35
CA PRO A 523 2.88 8.62 -35.10
C PRO A 523 3.96 7.87 -35.91
N GLY A 524 4.95 7.27 -35.24
CA GLY A 524 5.85 6.29 -35.88
C GLY A 524 7.21 6.02 -35.21
N LEU A 525 7.71 6.93 -34.37
CA LEU A 525 9.05 6.79 -33.79
C LEU A 525 9.09 5.98 -32.49
N SER A 526 10.16 5.19 -32.31
CA SER A 526 10.39 4.35 -31.12
C SER A 526 10.58 5.18 -29.85
N LEU A 527 9.89 4.81 -28.76
CA LEU A 527 9.83 5.56 -27.50
C LEU A 527 10.42 4.72 -26.35
N ARG A 528 11.73 4.85 -26.05
CA ARG A 528 12.28 4.35 -24.77
C ARG A 528 12.37 5.42 -23.68
N ASN A 529 12.61 6.68 -24.03
CA ASN A 529 12.84 7.79 -23.08
C ASN A 529 11.95 9.02 -23.36
N ARG A 530 10.80 8.86 -24.05
CA ARG A 530 9.92 10.00 -24.38
C ARG A 530 8.57 9.86 -23.68
N PHE A 531 8.33 10.72 -22.70
CA PHE A 531 7.05 10.87 -22.03
C PHE A 531 5.99 11.34 -23.04
N VAL A 532 4.77 10.83 -22.93
CA VAL A 532 3.73 11.00 -23.96
C VAL A 532 3.01 12.34 -23.75
N PRO A 533 2.76 13.17 -24.79
CA PRO A 533 2.22 14.56 -24.69
C PRO A 533 0.74 14.66 -24.27
N TYR A 534 0.21 13.67 -23.55
CA TYR A 534 -1.16 13.62 -23.05
C TYR A 534 -1.25 13.67 -21.51
N LEU A 535 -0.11 13.93 -20.85
CA LEU A 535 0.14 13.85 -19.41
C LEU A 535 0.67 15.18 -18.83
N ASP A 536 0.26 16.30 -19.42
CA ASP A 536 0.72 17.63 -19.01
C ASP A 536 -0.43 18.44 -18.39
N LEU A 537 -0.18 18.99 -17.20
CA LEU A 537 -0.91 20.14 -16.69
C LEU A 537 -0.30 21.36 -17.38
N TYR A 538 -0.86 21.85 -18.49
CA TYR A 538 -0.47 23.18 -18.98
C TYR A 538 -1.13 24.24 -18.10
N PRO A 539 -0.38 24.93 -17.20
CA PRO A 539 -0.87 26.11 -16.54
C PRO A 539 -1.09 27.21 -17.59
N LEU A 540 -2.36 27.39 -17.96
CA LEU A 540 -2.78 28.57 -18.68
C LEU A 540 -3.10 29.64 -17.65
N GLU A 541 -2.16 30.56 -17.49
CA GLU A 541 -2.32 31.75 -16.68
C GLU A 541 -3.17 32.78 -17.43
N VAL A 542 -4.18 33.29 -16.75
CA VAL A 542 -5.01 34.41 -17.21
C VAL A 542 -4.57 35.69 -16.49
N SER A 543 -4.58 36.85 -17.16
CA SER A 543 -4.45 38.17 -16.50
C SER A 543 -5.43 39.18 -17.13
N SER A 544 -5.78 40.23 -16.38
CA SER A 544 -6.48 41.42 -16.91
C SER A 544 -5.52 42.56 -17.27
N ASN A 545 -4.25 42.44 -16.89
CA ASN A 545 -3.21 43.43 -17.12
C ASN A 545 -1.95 42.75 -17.69
N LEU A 546 -1.52 43.21 -18.87
CA LEU A 546 -0.36 42.67 -19.58
C LEU A 546 0.98 43.19 -19.03
N VAL A 547 0.97 44.34 -18.32
CA VAL A 547 2.17 45.02 -17.82
C VAL A 547 2.44 44.69 -16.36
N ASP A 548 1.41 44.70 -15.52
CA ASP A 548 1.47 44.30 -14.11
C ASP A 548 0.74 42.95 -13.99
N TRP A 549 1.47 41.87 -14.28
CA TRP A 549 0.89 40.53 -14.45
C TRP A 549 0.59 39.87 -13.11
N ALA A 550 -0.60 40.14 -12.57
CA ALA A 550 -1.20 39.36 -11.49
C ALA A 550 -1.94 38.13 -12.08
N PRO A 551 -1.48 36.88 -11.83
CA PRO A 551 -2.14 35.69 -12.35
C PRO A 551 -3.54 35.50 -11.76
N LEU A 552 -4.56 35.66 -12.60
CA LEU A 552 -5.98 35.65 -12.22
C LEU A 552 -6.59 34.26 -12.10
N THR A 553 -6.05 33.20 -12.72
CA THR A 553 -6.53 31.80 -12.62
C THR A 553 -5.54 30.84 -13.31
N LEU A 554 -5.46 29.61 -12.81
CA LEU A 554 -4.90 28.43 -13.46
C LEU A 554 -6.02 27.69 -14.21
N LEU A 555 -6.04 27.69 -15.55
CA LEU A 555 -7.04 26.92 -16.28
C LEU A 555 -6.65 25.44 -16.36
N VAL A 556 -7.57 24.55 -16.01
CA VAL A 556 -7.41 23.09 -16.12
C VAL A 556 -8.10 22.58 -17.39
N ARG A 557 -7.53 21.55 -18.01
CA ARG A 557 -8.07 20.86 -19.20
C ARG A 557 -9.50 20.35 -18.94
N THR A 558 -10.41 20.56 -19.90
CA THR A 558 -11.84 20.20 -19.76
C THR A 558 -12.28 18.98 -20.57
N ASN A 559 -11.42 18.40 -21.43
CA ASN A 559 -11.78 17.24 -22.26
C ASN A 559 -11.16 15.91 -21.78
N SER A 560 -11.96 14.86 -21.74
CA SER A 560 -11.58 13.50 -21.33
C SER A 560 -11.03 12.61 -22.46
N ALA A 561 -11.11 13.08 -23.71
CA ALA A 561 -10.71 12.37 -24.93
C ALA A 561 -9.30 12.77 -25.42
N THR A 562 -8.72 11.95 -26.29
CA THR A 562 -7.38 12.08 -26.92
C THR A 562 -7.32 13.14 -28.04
N ASN A 563 -8.20 14.14 -28.02
CA ASN A 563 -8.26 15.23 -29.00
C ASN A 563 -7.51 16.47 -28.48
N ALA A 564 -7.33 17.48 -29.35
CA ALA A 564 -6.70 18.78 -29.04
C ALA A 564 -7.12 19.33 -27.66
N LEU A 565 -6.18 19.90 -26.91
CA LEU A 565 -6.42 20.29 -25.51
C LEU A 565 -7.40 21.47 -25.45
N VAL A 566 -8.44 21.34 -24.65
CA VAL A 566 -9.49 22.35 -24.48
C VAL A 566 -9.47 22.88 -23.05
N TYR A 567 -9.46 24.21 -22.89
CA TYR A 567 -9.56 24.92 -21.62
C TYR A 567 -10.79 25.81 -21.62
N THR A 568 -11.32 26.17 -20.44
CA THR A 568 -12.50 27.05 -20.32
C THR A 568 -12.30 28.07 -19.20
N ASP A 569 -12.21 29.35 -19.54
CA ASP A 569 -12.24 30.45 -18.57
C ASP A 569 -13.70 30.80 -18.23
N ALA A 570 -14.18 30.23 -17.12
CA ALA A 570 -15.48 30.56 -16.55
C ALA A 570 -15.51 31.95 -15.86
N SER A 571 -14.34 32.56 -15.62
CA SER A 571 -14.20 33.91 -15.04
C SER A 571 -14.15 35.04 -16.08
N GLY A 572 -14.26 34.69 -17.37
CA GLY A 572 -14.29 35.64 -18.50
C GLY A 572 -15.60 36.43 -18.64
N VAL A 573 -16.68 35.95 -18.01
CA VAL A 573 -18.03 36.53 -18.11
C VAL A 573 -18.03 38.01 -17.75
N GLY A 574 -18.26 38.87 -18.76
CA GLY A 574 -18.39 40.32 -18.59
C GLY A 574 -17.07 41.12 -18.54
N ASN A 575 -15.90 40.51 -18.80
CA ASN A 575 -14.62 41.22 -18.71
C ASN A 575 -13.82 41.18 -20.04
N PRO A 576 -13.79 42.27 -20.84
CA PRO A 576 -13.31 42.26 -22.21
C PRO A 576 -11.79 42.30 -22.38
N GLN A 577 -11.02 42.53 -21.31
CA GLN A 577 -9.55 42.51 -21.34
C GLN A 577 -9.04 41.29 -20.58
N ARG A 578 -8.54 40.33 -21.36
CA ARG A 578 -8.01 39.04 -20.92
C ARG A 578 -6.76 38.72 -21.73
N PHE A 579 -5.67 38.46 -21.03
CA PHE A 579 -4.41 38.00 -21.58
C PHE A 579 -4.16 36.58 -21.09
N TYR A 580 -3.62 35.72 -21.96
CA TYR A 580 -3.34 34.33 -21.65
C TYR A 580 -1.86 34.06 -21.93
N ARG A 581 -1.16 33.39 -21.00
CA ARG A 581 0.19 32.86 -21.25
C ARG A 581 0.28 31.39 -20.84
N VAL A 582 1.09 30.64 -21.57
CA VAL A 582 1.55 29.31 -21.18
C VAL A 582 2.84 29.51 -20.39
N ALA A 583 2.99 28.83 -19.26
CA ALA A 583 4.27 28.87 -18.52
C ALA A 583 5.37 28.17 -19.34
N THR A 584 6.58 28.74 -19.35
CA THR A 584 7.76 28.14 -19.99
C THR A 584 8.31 26.93 -19.23
N ARG A 585 7.91 26.77 -17.95
CA ARG A 585 8.16 25.55 -17.17
C ARG A 585 6.99 24.58 -17.37
N THR A 586 7.23 23.49 -18.09
CA THR A 586 6.23 22.44 -18.30
C THR A 586 5.99 21.68 -17.00
N PHE A 587 4.83 21.93 -16.39
CA PHE A 587 4.35 21.16 -15.24
C PHE A 587 3.71 19.86 -15.75
N ILE A 588 4.30 18.73 -15.38
CA ILE A 588 3.90 17.43 -15.89
C ILE A 588 3.03 16.74 -14.83
N THR A 589 1.97 16.04 -15.22
CA THR A 589 1.22 15.21 -14.26
C THR A 589 0.85 13.85 -14.87
N PRO A 590 1.35 12.73 -14.31
CA PRO A 590 1.09 11.42 -14.87
C PRO A 590 -0.36 10.93 -14.64
N ASN A 591 -1.13 11.63 -13.80
CA ASN A 591 -2.46 11.22 -13.34
C ASN A 591 -3.57 12.16 -13.82
N GLN A 592 -4.80 11.65 -13.84
CA GLN A 592 -5.98 12.45 -14.23
C GLN A 592 -6.40 13.42 -13.12
N PRO A 593 -7.10 14.52 -13.47
CA PRO A 593 -7.70 15.39 -12.47
C PRO A 593 -8.66 14.61 -11.56
N PRO A 594 -8.65 14.89 -10.25
CA PRO A 594 -9.64 14.37 -9.31
C PRO A 594 -11.08 14.61 -9.79
N THR A 595 -11.97 13.63 -9.58
CA THR A 595 -13.33 13.70 -10.15
C THR A 595 -14.37 14.41 -9.28
N GLY A 596 -14.04 14.71 -8.02
CA GLY A 596 -14.93 15.37 -7.08
C GLY A 596 -15.07 16.88 -7.29
N PRO A 597 -16.09 17.52 -6.67
CA PRO A 597 -16.41 18.92 -6.91
C PRO A 597 -15.41 19.92 -6.27
N TYR A 598 -14.62 19.50 -5.28
CA TYR A 598 -13.72 20.38 -4.55
C TYR A 598 -12.32 20.45 -5.18
N ARG A 599 -11.63 21.58 -5.00
CA ARG A 599 -10.17 21.62 -5.15
C ARG A 599 -9.51 20.98 -3.94
N VAL A 600 -8.24 20.64 -4.06
CA VAL A 600 -7.47 19.98 -3.00
C VAL A 600 -6.38 20.92 -2.47
N GLY A 601 -6.33 21.06 -1.15
CA GLY A 601 -5.18 21.61 -0.44
C GLY A 601 -4.32 20.47 0.11
N ARG A 602 -3.00 20.68 0.23
CA ARG A 602 -2.10 19.80 1.00
C ARG A 602 -1.34 20.63 2.03
N ILE A 603 -1.11 20.05 3.21
CA ILE A 603 -0.19 20.57 4.21
C ILE A 603 0.55 19.40 4.87
N ASP A 604 1.83 19.61 5.18
CA ASP A 604 2.67 18.63 5.86
C ASP A 604 2.81 19.00 7.36
N ARG A 605 2.98 18.00 8.22
CA ARG A 605 3.08 18.12 9.69
C ARG A 605 4.10 17.12 10.23
N TRP A 606 5.05 17.60 11.05
CA TRP A 606 5.96 16.74 11.80
C TRP A 606 5.33 16.30 13.11
N LEU A 607 5.30 14.99 13.35
CA LEU A 607 4.79 14.38 14.57
C LEU A 607 5.92 13.71 15.34
N THR A 608 5.77 13.68 16.66
CA THR A 608 6.70 13.04 17.59
C THR A 608 5.89 12.31 18.65
N ASP A 609 5.96 10.99 18.67
CA ASP A 609 5.35 10.13 19.68
C ASP A 609 6.35 9.89 20.83
N PRO A 610 6.19 10.54 22.00
CA PRO A 610 7.16 10.45 23.10
C PRO A 610 7.19 9.07 23.77
N THR A 611 6.23 8.18 23.48
CA THR A 611 6.07 6.89 24.17
C THR A 611 6.75 5.73 23.45
N ARG A 612 7.29 5.94 22.23
CA ARG A 612 7.86 4.89 21.39
C ARG A 612 9.32 5.11 21.02
N ARG A 613 9.96 4.07 20.46
CA ARG A 613 11.35 4.10 19.98
C ARG A 613 11.40 4.62 18.55
N ASN A 614 12.44 5.36 18.16
CA ASN A 614 12.52 5.94 16.81
C ASN A 614 12.65 4.88 15.70
N ARG A 615 12.60 5.36 14.45
CA ARG A 615 12.88 4.58 13.24
C ARG A 615 14.22 3.84 13.21
N ALA A 616 15.16 4.07 14.13
CA ALA A 616 16.38 3.29 14.31
C ALA A 616 16.31 2.24 15.44
N LEU A 617 15.13 2.00 16.03
CA LEU A 617 14.87 1.13 17.20
C LEU A 617 15.51 1.62 18.51
N ILE A 618 15.85 2.91 18.59
CA ILE A 618 16.52 3.53 19.73
C ILE A 618 15.45 4.15 20.66
N SER A 619 15.63 4.03 21.98
CA SER A 619 14.72 4.64 22.98
C SER A 619 14.87 6.15 23.02
N THR A 620 14.00 6.86 22.27
CA THR A 620 14.21 8.29 21.96
C THR A 620 12.95 9.14 21.76
N ASN A 621 11.76 8.53 21.62
CA ASN A 621 10.57 9.01 20.86
C ASN A 621 10.55 8.55 19.39
N ASN A 622 9.35 8.38 18.80
CA ASN A 622 9.17 8.03 17.39
C ASN A 622 8.64 9.22 16.60
N SER A 623 9.48 9.82 15.75
CA SER A 623 9.14 11.01 14.99
C SER A 623 9.07 10.75 13.48
N PHE A 624 8.06 11.32 12.82
CA PHE A 624 7.75 11.12 11.40
C PHE A 624 6.94 12.28 10.80
N GLN A 625 6.99 12.43 9.48
CA GLN A 625 6.12 13.35 8.74
C GLN A 625 4.74 12.74 8.48
N VAL A 626 3.72 13.58 8.45
CA VAL A 626 2.42 13.28 7.84
C VAL A 626 2.02 14.34 6.82
N ALA A 627 1.45 13.90 5.70
CA ALA A 627 0.85 14.77 4.70
C ALA A 627 -0.68 14.70 4.85
N ILE A 628 -1.33 15.86 4.83
CA ILE A 628 -2.77 16.04 5.03
C ILE A 628 -3.36 16.70 3.78
N TRP A 629 -4.21 15.98 3.05
CA TRP A 629 -5.00 16.49 1.93
C TRP A 629 -6.42 16.80 2.37
N TYR A 630 -6.99 17.91 1.91
CA TYR A 630 -8.30 18.37 2.34
C TYR A 630 -9.03 19.18 1.24
N PRO A 631 -10.36 19.31 1.32
CA PRO A 631 -11.13 20.11 0.38
C PRO A 631 -10.88 21.60 0.64
N THR A 632 -10.60 22.36 -0.42
CA THR A 632 -10.31 23.81 -0.36
C THR A 632 -11.16 24.56 -1.38
N PRO A 633 -11.54 25.85 -1.15
CA PRO A 633 -12.17 26.62 -2.21
C PRO A 633 -11.16 26.89 -3.34
N PRO A 634 -11.63 27.15 -4.57
CA PRO A 634 -10.73 27.52 -5.66
C PRO A 634 -10.04 28.86 -5.36
N ARG A 635 -8.72 28.81 -5.13
CA ARG A 635 -7.85 30.01 -5.09
C ARG A 635 -7.05 30.12 -6.38
N THR A 636 -6.96 31.33 -6.88
CA THR A 636 -6.30 31.65 -8.15
C THR A 636 -4.85 32.08 -7.91
N GLY A 637 -3.94 31.66 -8.79
CA GLY A 637 -2.51 31.97 -8.69
C GLY A 637 -1.70 31.01 -7.79
N SER A 638 -2.32 29.98 -7.21
CA SER A 638 -1.62 28.90 -6.50
C SER A 638 -1.03 27.88 -7.48
N TRP A 639 0.25 27.58 -7.32
CA TRP A 639 0.92 26.53 -8.09
C TRP A 639 0.60 25.14 -7.53
N PRO A 640 0.45 24.12 -8.39
CA PRO A 640 0.32 22.73 -7.94
C PRO A 640 1.62 22.27 -7.26
N LEU A 641 1.47 21.41 -6.25
CA LEU A 641 2.61 20.88 -5.49
C LEU A 641 3.31 19.72 -6.21
N PRO A 642 4.64 19.56 -6.03
CA PRO A 642 5.36 18.36 -6.42
C PRO A 642 4.71 17.08 -5.90
N CYS A 643 4.72 16.04 -6.73
CA CYS A 643 4.23 14.71 -6.39
C CYS A 643 5.04 14.04 -5.27
N TYR A 644 6.33 14.39 -5.14
CA TYR A 644 7.25 13.92 -4.10
C TYR A 644 8.06 15.12 -3.59
N ASP A 645 8.65 14.99 -2.40
CA ASP A 645 9.59 15.99 -1.91
C ASP A 645 10.87 15.99 -2.78
N MET A 646 11.31 17.17 -3.23
CA MET A 646 12.45 17.28 -4.17
C MET A 646 13.73 16.56 -3.71
N PRO A 647 14.16 16.62 -2.44
CA PRO A 647 15.36 15.91 -1.99
C PRO A 647 15.26 14.38 -2.09
N VAL A 648 14.05 13.81 -2.16
CA VAL A 648 13.84 12.36 -2.38
C VAL A 648 14.03 12.00 -3.86
N LEU A 649 13.76 12.93 -4.78
CA LEU A 649 13.97 12.75 -6.22
C LEU A 649 15.43 12.99 -6.65
N GLU A 650 16.22 13.66 -5.81
CA GLU A 650 17.65 13.88 -6.00
C GLU A 650 18.52 12.69 -5.56
N ASP A 651 17.97 11.76 -4.77
CA ASP A 651 18.64 10.50 -4.42
C ASP A 651 18.58 9.53 -5.61
N GLU A 652 19.71 9.35 -6.33
CA GLU A 652 19.82 8.41 -7.45
C GLU A 652 19.51 6.94 -7.08
N THR A 653 19.54 6.59 -5.79
CA THR A 653 19.13 5.26 -5.31
C THR A 653 17.63 5.13 -5.11
N PHE A 654 16.89 6.24 -5.03
CA PHE A 654 15.43 6.23 -4.94
C PHE A 654 14.86 5.61 -6.21
N TRP A 655 13.98 4.62 -6.02
CA TRP A 655 13.52 3.75 -7.10
C TRP A 655 12.72 4.49 -8.19
N VAL A 656 12.31 5.75 -7.97
CA VAL A 656 11.60 6.61 -8.95
C VAL A 656 12.53 7.56 -9.74
N ALA A 657 13.81 7.70 -9.35
CA ALA A 657 14.75 8.70 -9.91
C ALA A 657 15.23 8.43 -11.35
N TRP A 658 14.68 7.42 -12.04
CA TRP A 658 15.15 6.95 -13.36
C TRP A 658 14.66 7.77 -14.56
N THR A 659 13.89 8.85 -14.33
CA THR A 659 13.43 9.75 -15.40
C THR A 659 13.87 11.18 -15.10
N ASP A 660 14.47 11.83 -16.09
CA ASP A 660 14.87 13.23 -16.10
C ASP A 660 13.70 14.21 -15.88
N ARG A 661 12.46 13.73 -16.02
CA ARG A 661 11.23 14.50 -15.91
C ARG A 661 10.49 14.32 -14.59
N THR A 662 10.84 13.31 -13.77
CA THR A 662 10.19 13.07 -12.46
C THR A 662 10.25 14.31 -11.54
N PRO A 663 11.35 15.09 -11.48
CA PRO A 663 11.42 16.34 -10.71
C PRO A 663 10.44 17.44 -11.17
N SER A 664 9.87 17.33 -12.36
CA SER A 664 8.83 18.24 -12.89
C SER A 664 7.40 17.73 -12.68
N PHE A 665 7.22 16.60 -11.97
CA PHE A 665 5.90 16.00 -11.75
C PHE A 665 5.17 16.69 -10.59
N VAL A 666 3.95 17.15 -10.87
CA VAL A 666 3.06 17.79 -9.90
C VAL A 666 1.68 17.12 -9.82
N GLY A 667 1.06 17.25 -8.65
CA GLY A 667 -0.32 16.84 -8.41
C GLY A 667 -1.32 17.93 -8.74
N TYR A 668 -2.54 17.78 -8.23
CA TYR A 668 -3.61 18.77 -8.30
C TYR A 668 -3.81 19.53 -6.98
N ALA A 669 -3.13 19.13 -5.91
CA ALA A 669 -3.13 19.83 -4.63
C ALA A 669 -2.27 21.11 -4.65
N SER A 670 -2.71 22.12 -3.89
CA SER A 670 -1.98 23.38 -3.64
C SER A 670 -1.63 23.56 -2.17
N ALA A 671 -0.53 24.26 -1.87
CA ALA A 671 -0.12 24.55 -0.50
C ALA A 671 -0.92 25.71 0.13
N GLY A 672 -1.10 25.64 1.45
CA GLY A 672 -1.45 26.80 2.29
C GLY A 672 -2.78 27.48 1.93
N LEU A 673 -3.80 26.68 1.62
CA LEU A 673 -5.15 27.16 1.33
C LEU A 673 -6.09 26.89 2.50
N ASP A 674 -7.10 27.75 2.67
CA ASP A 674 -8.12 27.54 3.69
C ASP A 674 -8.98 26.30 3.37
N LEU A 675 -9.54 25.66 4.40
CA LEU A 675 -10.53 24.60 4.23
C LEU A 675 -11.81 25.14 3.58
N ALA A 676 -12.47 24.32 2.74
CA ALA A 676 -13.69 24.68 2.03
C ALA A 676 -14.82 25.07 3.02
N PRO A 677 -15.20 26.36 3.13
CA PRO A 677 -15.91 26.89 4.30
C PRO A 677 -17.39 26.48 4.42
N SER A 678 -17.87 25.55 3.60
CA SER A 678 -19.27 25.12 3.52
C SER A 678 -19.58 23.78 4.21
N GLN A 679 -18.59 23.07 4.78
CA GLN A 679 -18.79 21.76 5.41
C GLN A 679 -18.01 21.60 6.74
N PRO A 680 -18.54 22.08 7.88
CA PRO A 680 -17.95 21.76 9.19
C PRO A 680 -18.05 20.25 9.46
N SER A 681 -17.00 19.66 10.05
CA SER A 681 -16.85 18.23 10.32
C SER A 681 -16.87 17.32 9.06
N LEU A 682 -15.69 16.94 8.59
CA LEU A 682 -15.47 16.09 7.42
C LEU A 682 -15.05 14.66 7.82
N PRO A 683 -15.52 13.63 7.09
CA PRO A 683 -15.06 12.26 7.30
C PRO A 683 -13.57 12.11 6.99
N VAL A 684 -12.89 11.23 7.71
CA VAL A 684 -11.43 11.10 7.69
C VAL A 684 -10.99 9.76 7.09
N VAL A 685 -9.93 9.77 6.28
CA VAL A 685 -9.30 8.55 5.75
C VAL A 685 -7.80 8.56 6.09
N LEU A 686 -7.35 7.60 6.91
CA LEU A 686 -5.92 7.38 7.16
C LEU A 686 -5.34 6.39 6.13
N ILE A 687 -4.29 6.79 5.44
CA ILE A 687 -3.57 5.99 4.45
C ILE A 687 -2.33 5.34 5.08
N SER A 688 -2.08 4.05 4.78
CA SER A 688 -0.79 3.40 5.00
C SER A 688 -0.12 3.05 3.65
N PRO A 689 1.03 3.67 3.30
CA PRO A 689 1.79 3.39 2.08
C PRO A 689 2.31 1.94 1.96
N GLY A 690 2.90 1.59 0.81
CA GLY A 690 3.55 0.29 0.61
C GLY A 690 4.76 0.04 1.52
N LEU A 691 5.37 -1.16 1.45
CA LEU A 691 6.67 -1.41 2.10
C LEU A 691 7.72 -0.44 1.52
N ARG A 692 8.44 0.28 2.39
CA ARG A 692 9.35 1.40 2.03
C ARG A 692 8.70 2.54 1.24
N GLY A 693 7.37 2.58 1.13
CA GLY A 693 6.67 3.69 0.50
C GLY A 693 6.71 4.94 1.38
N THR A 694 6.72 6.10 0.75
CA THR A 694 6.62 7.41 1.39
C THR A 694 5.14 7.80 1.59
N ARG A 695 4.88 8.83 2.40
CA ARG A 695 3.55 9.45 2.55
C ARG A 695 2.95 9.91 1.21
N HIS A 696 3.79 10.15 0.20
CA HIS A 696 3.38 10.58 -1.12
C HIS A 696 3.03 9.43 -2.08
N ASP A 697 3.34 8.17 -1.79
CA ASP A 697 3.14 7.04 -2.72
C ASP A 697 1.68 6.80 -3.18
N LEU A 698 0.71 7.45 -2.55
CA LEU A 698 -0.73 7.39 -2.84
C LEU A 698 -1.37 8.79 -2.99
N TRP A 699 -0.56 9.81 -3.35
CA TRP A 699 -0.98 11.22 -3.45
C TRP A 699 -2.24 11.41 -4.30
N GLU A 700 -2.40 10.66 -5.39
CA GLU A 700 -3.52 10.74 -6.31
C GLU A 700 -4.81 10.10 -5.75
N LYS A 701 -4.69 9.10 -4.87
CA LYS A 701 -5.83 8.56 -4.11
C LYS A 701 -6.27 9.56 -3.04
N ALA A 702 -5.31 10.22 -2.39
CA ALA A 702 -5.58 11.27 -1.41
C ALA A 702 -6.24 12.50 -2.05
N GLU A 703 -5.78 12.93 -3.23
CA GLU A 703 -6.40 14.01 -4.00
C GLU A 703 -7.79 13.66 -4.52
N GLU A 704 -8.01 12.44 -5.03
CA GLU A 704 -9.35 11.97 -5.40
C GLU A 704 -10.30 12.07 -4.19
N LEU A 705 -9.94 11.47 -3.06
CA LEU A 705 -10.78 11.47 -1.86
C LEU A 705 -10.99 12.89 -1.31
N ALA A 706 -9.96 13.73 -1.25
CA ALA A 706 -10.11 15.12 -0.82
C ALA A 706 -11.05 15.92 -1.74
N SER A 707 -11.00 15.68 -3.06
CA SER A 707 -11.93 16.32 -4.01
C SER A 707 -13.40 15.93 -3.77
N HIS A 708 -13.66 14.76 -3.15
CA HIS A 708 -15.00 14.27 -2.77
C HIS A 708 -15.42 14.64 -1.34
N GLY A 709 -14.68 15.49 -0.63
CA GLY A 709 -15.06 15.93 0.71
C GLY A 709 -14.63 14.98 1.84
N TYR A 710 -13.41 14.45 1.75
CA TYR A 710 -12.71 13.77 2.84
C TYR A 710 -11.51 14.59 3.31
N ILE A 711 -11.12 14.47 4.57
CA ILE A 711 -9.75 14.80 5.00
C ILE A 711 -8.94 13.50 4.96
N VAL A 712 -7.78 13.52 4.30
CA VAL A 712 -6.97 12.34 4.04
C VAL A 712 -5.57 12.55 4.60
N VAL A 713 -5.06 11.58 5.35
CA VAL A 713 -3.74 11.70 6.01
C VAL A 713 -2.88 10.47 5.74
N ALA A 714 -1.64 10.68 5.32
CA ALA A 714 -0.65 9.62 5.08
C ALA A 714 0.65 9.92 5.86
N PRO A 715 1.21 8.94 6.59
CA PRO A 715 2.50 9.08 7.28
C PRO A 715 3.68 8.50 6.47
N ASP A 716 4.87 9.04 6.73
CA ASP A 716 6.12 8.33 6.49
C ASP A 716 6.35 7.36 7.65
N HIS A 717 5.93 6.10 7.50
CA HIS A 717 6.18 5.06 8.50
C HIS A 717 7.68 4.85 8.76
N PHE A 718 8.02 4.20 9.87
CA PHE A 718 9.42 3.94 10.26
C PHE A 718 10.28 3.23 9.19
N ASP A 719 9.66 2.54 8.22
CA ASP A 719 10.32 1.85 7.11
C ASP A 719 10.35 2.64 5.79
N ALA A 720 9.78 3.85 5.73
CA ALA A 720 9.76 4.69 4.54
C ALA A 720 11.17 4.88 3.93
N TRP A 721 11.26 4.89 2.60
CA TRP A 721 12.56 4.98 1.90
C TRP A 721 13.40 6.18 2.33
N ALA A 722 12.73 7.30 2.60
CA ALA A 722 13.33 8.52 3.12
C ALA A 722 12.24 9.35 3.82
N VAL A 723 12.68 10.32 4.62
CA VAL A 723 11.82 11.35 5.20
C VAL A 723 12.52 12.70 5.02
N VAL A 724 11.77 13.70 4.60
CA VAL A 724 12.23 15.10 4.54
C VAL A 724 11.70 15.83 5.77
N LEU A 725 12.59 16.34 6.62
CA LEU A 725 12.25 17.04 7.84
C LEU A 725 11.68 18.46 7.54
N PRO A 726 11.05 19.16 8.50
CA PRO A 726 10.42 20.47 8.26
C PRO A 726 11.37 21.60 7.80
N ASP A 727 12.65 21.45 8.07
CA ASP A 727 13.76 22.31 7.63
C ASP A 727 14.27 21.96 6.21
N GLY A 728 13.66 20.97 5.53
CA GLY A 728 14.11 20.46 4.24
C GLY A 728 15.16 19.35 4.33
N THR A 729 15.61 18.98 5.54
CA THR A 729 16.67 17.98 5.72
C THR A 729 16.25 16.60 5.22
N TYR A 730 16.92 16.09 4.19
CA TYR A 730 16.77 14.73 3.70
C TYR A 730 17.41 13.72 4.64
N VAL A 731 16.63 12.74 5.12
CA VAL A 731 17.18 11.57 5.83
C VAL A 731 16.72 10.27 5.18
N SER A 732 17.69 9.55 4.61
CA SER A 732 17.53 8.19 4.07
C SER A 732 17.02 7.22 5.13
N GLY A 733 16.01 6.43 4.77
CA GLY A 733 15.54 5.27 5.51
C GLY A 733 16.49 4.10 5.28
N GLY A 734 17.38 3.87 6.25
CA GLY A 734 18.49 2.92 6.15
C GLY A 734 18.10 1.49 5.78
N GLU A 735 19.08 0.74 5.27
CA GLU A 735 18.88 -0.65 4.87
C GLU A 735 18.53 -1.56 6.07
N GLY A 736 17.47 -2.37 5.92
CA GLY A 736 17.22 -3.52 6.80
C GLY A 736 16.15 -3.34 7.86
N LYS A 737 14.88 -3.15 7.45
CA LYS A 737 13.73 -3.49 8.28
C LYS A 737 12.76 -4.39 7.53
N ASP A 738 12.82 -5.68 7.87
CA ASP A 738 12.03 -6.73 7.25
C ASP A 738 10.53 -6.61 7.54
N ARG A 739 9.73 -7.15 6.63
CA ARG A 739 8.31 -7.45 6.87
C ARG A 739 8.21 -8.43 8.04
N THR A 740 7.93 -7.91 9.22
CA THR A 740 7.83 -8.66 10.48
C THR A 740 6.53 -8.28 11.20
N ASP A 741 6.03 -9.15 12.08
CA ASP A 741 4.84 -8.87 12.90
C ASP A 741 5.03 -7.65 13.82
N PRO A 742 6.16 -7.48 14.55
CA PRO A 742 6.47 -6.24 15.26
C PRO A 742 6.42 -4.98 14.37
N GLY A 743 7.00 -5.03 13.16
CA GLY A 743 6.94 -3.91 12.22
C GLY A 743 5.51 -3.58 11.75
N LEU A 744 4.68 -4.59 11.51
CA LEU A 744 3.26 -4.37 11.20
C LEU A 744 2.55 -3.67 12.36
N ARG A 745 2.79 -4.12 13.60
CA ARG A 745 2.23 -3.50 14.82
C ARG A 745 2.72 -2.07 15.02
N ASP A 746 3.98 -1.76 14.71
CA ASP A 746 4.49 -0.39 14.83
C ASP A 746 3.85 0.57 13.82
N ARG A 747 3.55 0.11 12.59
CA ARG A 747 2.71 0.89 11.65
C ARG A 747 1.29 1.13 12.19
N VAL A 748 0.70 0.13 12.84
CA VAL A 748 -0.62 0.28 13.48
C VAL A 748 -0.57 1.30 14.63
N LYS A 749 0.51 1.33 15.43
CA LYS A 749 0.73 2.36 16.46
C LYS A 749 0.90 3.76 15.85
N ASP A 750 1.62 3.89 14.72
CA ASP A 750 1.71 5.18 13.99
C ASP A 750 0.31 5.69 13.61
N LEU A 751 -0.52 4.82 13.01
CA LEU A 751 -1.89 5.17 12.60
C LEU A 751 -2.77 5.54 13.79
N SER A 752 -2.71 4.80 14.90
CA SER A 752 -3.45 5.14 16.13
C SER A 752 -3.01 6.49 16.70
N PHE A 753 -1.70 6.74 16.81
CA PHE A 753 -1.16 8.00 17.32
C PHE A 753 -1.57 9.20 16.46
N ILE A 754 -1.64 9.05 15.14
CA ILE A 754 -2.14 10.11 14.24
C ILE A 754 -3.60 10.47 14.57
N VAL A 755 -4.46 9.48 14.90
CA VAL A 755 -5.85 9.77 15.29
C VAL A 755 -5.91 10.45 16.67
N ASP A 756 -5.03 10.06 17.61
CA ASP A 756 -4.92 10.72 18.91
C ASP A 756 -4.51 12.21 18.74
N GLN A 757 -3.53 12.50 17.86
CA GLN A 757 -3.15 13.87 17.52
C GLN A 757 -4.26 14.63 16.77
N MET A 758 -5.08 13.95 15.96
CA MET A 758 -6.27 14.56 15.36
C MET A 758 -7.32 14.96 16.41
N GLU A 759 -7.48 14.19 17.50
CA GLU A 759 -8.38 14.58 18.60
C GLU A 759 -7.93 15.89 19.24
N GLU A 760 -6.62 16.08 19.48
CA GLU A 760 -6.05 17.35 19.95
C GLU A 760 -6.25 18.48 18.92
N TRP A 761 -5.88 18.25 17.65
CA TRP A 761 -6.01 19.27 16.60
C TRP A 761 -7.46 19.71 16.39
N ASN A 762 -8.43 18.80 16.54
CA ASN A 762 -9.85 19.12 16.44
C ASN A 762 -10.33 20.08 17.54
N LEU A 763 -9.56 20.23 18.63
CA LEU A 763 -9.83 21.17 19.72
C LEU A 763 -9.08 22.50 19.56
N VAL A 764 -7.81 22.47 19.11
CA VAL A 764 -6.90 23.64 19.21
C VAL A 764 -6.12 24.03 17.94
N ASP A 765 -6.06 23.21 16.88
CA ASP A 765 -5.29 23.58 15.68
C ASP A 765 -5.99 24.73 14.92
N PRO A 766 -5.28 25.83 14.59
CA PRO A 766 -5.89 27.03 13.99
C PRO A 766 -6.45 26.81 12.58
N THR A 767 -6.08 25.72 11.91
CA THR A 767 -6.62 25.29 10.62
C THR A 767 -7.73 24.26 10.80
N PHE A 768 -7.51 23.22 11.62
CA PHE A 768 -8.36 22.02 11.65
C PHE A 768 -9.30 21.89 12.87
N ALA A 769 -9.34 22.86 13.80
CA ALA A 769 -10.29 22.81 14.93
C ALA A 769 -11.76 22.70 14.45
N GLY A 770 -12.46 21.65 14.89
CA GLY A 770 -13.83 21.31 14.49
C GLY A 770 -14.00 20.66 13.11
N TRP A 771 -12.92 20.31 12.40
CA TRP A 771 -12.98 19.75 11.04
C TRP A 771 -12.86 18.22 10.96
N PHE A 772 -12.29 17.54 11.95
CA PHE A 772 -12.14 16.08 11.91
C PHE A 772 -13.39 15.37 12.45
N ASP A 773 -14.11 14.62 11.60
CA ASP A 773 -15.13 13.68 12.05
C ASP A 773 -14.54 12.29 12.30
N LEU A 774 -14.00 12.09 13.50
CA LEU A 774 -13.43 10.81 13.93
C LEU A 774 -14.52 9.75 14.25
N GLY A 775 -15.80 10.15 14.27
CA GLY A 775 -16.93 9.21 14.21
C GLY A 775 -17.09 8.57 12.83
N ARG A 776 -16.64 9.27 11.77
CA ARG A 776 -16.64 8.85 10.36
C ARG A 776 -15.20 8.66 9.83
N LEU A 777 -14.42 7.85 10.55
CA LEU A 777 -13.04 7.47 10.18
C LEU A 777 -12.99 6.16 9.38
N ALA A 778 -12.19 6.09 8.32
CA ALA A 778 -11.79 4.85 7.66
C ALA A 778 -10.27 4.74 7.52
N ALA A 779 -9.79 3.53 7.22
CA ALA A 779 -8.42 3.27 6.83
C ALA A 779 -8.32 2.91 5.34
N LEU A 780 -7.21 3.23 4.71
CA LEU A 780 -6.84 2.81 3.36
C LEU A 780 -5.40 2.31 3.38
N GLY A 781 -5.08 1.26 2.63
CA GLY A 781 -3.70 0.81 2.53
C GLY A 781 -3.36 0.11 1.23
N PHE A 782 -2.13 0.30 0.78
CA PHE A 782 -1.57 -0.37 -0.40
C PHE A 782 -0.51 -1.40 -0.02
N SER A 783 -0.48 -2.56 -0.68
CA SER A 783 0.56 -3.58 -0.49
C SER A 783 0.66 -3.98 0.99
N TRP A 784 1.85 -3.90 1.62
CA TRP A 784 2.02 -4.16 3.05
C TRP A 784 1.24 -3.18 3.95
N GLY A 785 1.09 -1.92 3.52
CA GLY A 785 0.18 -0.95 4.17
C GLY A 785 -1.28 -1.37 4.10
N GLY A 786 -1.68 -2.18 3.11
CA GLY A 786 -3.00 -2.81 3.08
C GLY A 786 -3.24 -3.78 4.25
N GLY A 787 -2.18 -4.50 4.68
CA GLY A 787 -2.21 -5.29 5.90
C GLY A 787 -2.27 -4.41 7.16
N ALA A 788 -1.47 -3.34 7.21
CA ALA A 788 -1.45 -2.41 8.35
C ALA A 788 -2.79 -1.68 8.54
N ALA A 789 -3.40 -1.19 7.45
CA ALA A 789 -4.71 -0.54 7.48
C ALA A 789 -5.84 -1.49 7.90
N ALA A 790 -5.79 -2.76 7.48
CA ALA A 790 -6.76 -3.77 7.89
C ALA A 790 -6.62 -4.16 9.36
N GLU A 791 -5.40 -4.31 9.87
CA GLU A 791 -5.14 -4.60 11.29
C GLU A 791 -5.48 -3.39 12.17
N PHE A 792 -5.13 -2.17 11.74
CA PHE A 792 -5.55 -0.92 12.39
C PHE A 792 -7.08 -0.82 12.47
N CYS A 793 -7.78 -1.13 11.38
CA CYS A 793 -9.25 -1.22 11.37
C CYS A 793 -9.78 -2.29 12.32
N ARG A 794 -9.06 -3.40 12.54
CA ARG A 794 -9.43 -4.45 13.51
C ARG A 794 -9.28 -3.98 14.96
N VAL A 795 -8.17 -3.31 15.32
CA VAL A 795 -7.83 -2.98 16.72
C VAL A 795 -8.39 -1.63 17.19
N ASP A 796 -8.42 -0.61 16.34
CA ASP A 796 -8.92 0.71 16.73
C ASP A 796 -10.44 0.81 16.51
N SER A 797 -11.19 1.01 17.60
CA SER A 797 -12.66 1.10 17.58
C SER A 797 -13.22 2.33 16.83
N ARG A 798 -12.41 3.38 16.63
CA ARG A 798 -12.78 4.62 15.92
C ARG A 798 -12.93 4.36 14.42
N VAL A 799 -12.06 3.55 13.82
CA VAL A 799 -12.13 3.17 12.39
C VAL A 799 -13.41 2.40 12.10
N LYS A 800 -14.15 2.76 11.05
CA LYS A 800 -15.46 2.19 10.68
C LYS A 800 -15.45 1.29 9.45
N ALA A 801 -14.53 1.51 8.51
CA ALA A 801 -14.38 0.72 7.30
C ALA A 801 -12.91 0.73 6.83
N VAL A 802 -12.54 -0.20 5.94
CA VAL A 802 -11.20 -0.22 5.33
C VAL A 802 -11.21 -0.53 3.83
N VAL A 803 -10.36 0.20 3.09
CA VAL A 803 -10.04 -0.08 1.68
C VAL A 803 -8.63 -0.67 1.59
N VAL A 804 -8.50 -1.82 0.94
CA VAL A 804 -7.23 -2.54 0.77
C VAL A 804 -6.94 -2.68 -0.71
N LEU A 805 -5.85 -2.07 -1.14
CA LEU A 805 -5.34 -2.09 -2.51
C LEU A 805 -4.16 -3.06 -2.57
N GLU A 806 -4.28 -4.17 -3.33
CA GLU A 806 -3.20 -5.17 -3.48
C GLU A 806 -2.63 -5.68 -2.13
N GLY A 807 -3.52 -5.88 -1.15
CA GLY A 807 -3.14 -6.10 0.25
C GLY A 807 -2.25 -7.31 0.49
N TYR A 808 -1.13 -7.09 1.18
CA TYR A 808 -0.13 -8.11 1.49
C TYR A 808 -0.10 -8.41 3.00
N PHE A 809 -0.76 -9.49 3.41
CA PHE A 809 -1.02 -9.83 4.82
C PHE A 809 0.08 -10.68 5.50
N GLN A 810 1.30 -10.71 4.97
CA GLN A 810 2.39 -11.45 5.63
C GLN A 810 2.65 -10.87 7.03
N ASN A 811 2.72 -11.76 8.01
CA ASN A 811 2.87 -11.46 9.45
C ASN A 811 1.63 -10.83 10.13
N ALA A 812 0.46 -10.82 9.50
CA ALA A 812 -0.80 -10.40 10.12
C ALA A 812 -1.55 -11.61 10.74
N GLU A 813 -0.88 -12.41 11.59
CA GLU A 813 -1.42 -13.70 12.08
C GLU A 813 -2.74 -13.55 12.85
N THR A 814 -2.86 -12.51 13.69
CA THR A 814 -4.08 -12.20 14.43
C THR A 814 -5.23 -11.81 13.49
N LEU A 815 -4.96 -10.99 12.47
CA LEU A 815 -5.94 -10.61 11.45
C LEU A 815 -6.44 -11.82 10.64
N LEU A 816 -5.52 -12.71 10.24
CA LEU A 816 -5.84 -13.90 9.43
C LEU A 816 -6.56 -15.00 10.23
N SER A 817 -6.35 -15.05 11.55
CA SER A 817 -7.02 -16.02 12.43
C SER A 817 -8.38 -15.53 12.93
N MET A 818 -8.51 -14.26 13.32
CA MET A 818 -9.74 -13.67 13.85
C MET A 818 -10.68 -13.11 12.77
N GLY A 819 -10.14 -12.72 11.61
CA GLY A 819 -10.88 -11.97 10.60
C GLY A 819 -11.14 -10.52 10.99
N LEU A 820 -12.00 -9.85 10.23
CA LEU A 820 -12.45 -8.48 10.47
C LEU A 820 -13.98 -8.41 10.39
N ALA A 821 -14.58 -7.70 11.35
CA ALA A 821 -16.03 -7.54 11.52
C ALA A 821 -16.53 -6.12 11.19
N LYS A 822 -15.75 -5.36 10.40
CA LYS A 822 -16.07 -4.02 9.90
C LYS A 822 -15.96 -4.00 8.38
N PRO A 823 -16.79 -3.24 7.66
CA PRO A 823 -16.83 -3.26 6.20
C PRO A 823 -15.47 -3.17 5.50
N VAL A 824 -15.30 -3.98 4.45
CA VAL A 824 -14.02 -4.11 3.72
C VAL A 824 -14.23 -4.02 2.20
N LEU A 825 -13.40 -3.20 1.54
CA LEU A 825 -13.18 -3.26 0.09
C LEU A 825 -11.80 -3.82 -0.21
N LEU A 826 -11.74 -4.93 -0.92
CA LEU A 826 -10.51 -5.58 -1.38
C LEU A 826 -10.41 -5.45 -2.91
N MET A 827 -9.37 -4.78 -3.41
CA MET A 827 -9.14 -4.64 -4.86
C MET A 827 -7.75 -5.14 -5.23
N TYR A 828 -7.71 -6.08 -6.18
CA TYR A 828 -6.49 -6.78 -6.59
C TYR A 828 -6.24 -6.72 -8.10
N ARG A 829 -5.00 -6.98 -8.51
CA ARG A 829 -4.57 -7.01 -9.91
C ARG A 829 -5.06 -8.25 -10.65
N GLY A 830 -5.07 -8.18 -11.98
CA GLY A 830 -5.66 -9.22 -12.84
C GLY A 830 -4.98 -10.60 -12.81
N ASP A 831 -3.73 -10.70 -12.34
CA ASP A 831 -2.96 -11.94 -12.19
C ASP A 831 -2.75 -12.37 -10.72
N SER A 832 -3.48 -11.74 -9.78
CA SER A 832 -3.44 -12.12 -8.36
C SER A 832 -3.96 -13.54 -8.11
N SER A 833 -3.52 -14.12 -6.99
CA SER A 833 -3.60 -15.54 -6.71
C SER A 833 -4.86 -15.94 -5.93
N ALA A 834 -5.20 -17.24 -5.94
CA ALA A 834 -6.33 -17.74 -5.16
C ALA A 834 -6.13 -17.55 -3.63
N SER A 835 -4.88 -17.50 -3.14
CA SER A 835 -4.57 -17.22 -1.73
C SER A 835 -5.02 -15.84 -1.28
N ASP A 836 -5.06 -14.85 -2.18
CA ASP A 836 -5.48 -13.48 -1.87
C ASP A 836 -6.99 -13.40 -1.55
N SER A 837 -7.75 -14.46 -1.86
CA SER A 837 -9.15 -14.60 -1.46
C SER A 837 -9.37 -15.29 -0.11
N GLN A 838 -8.35 -15.91 0.50
CA GLN A 838 -8.49 -16.59 1.80
C GLN A 838 -8.79 -15.59 2.94
N TYR A 839 -8.28 -14.36 2.85
CA TYR A 839 -8.65 -13.30 3.80
C TYR A 839 -10.12 -12.89 3.64
N PHE A 840 -10.62 -12.76 2.41
CA PHE A 840 -12.04 -12.46 2.16
C PHE A 840 -12.96 -13.49 2.82
N ASP A 841 -12.62 -14.78 2.74
CA ASP A 841 -13.40 -15.85 3.36
C ASP A 841 -13.49 -15.72 4.89
N LYS A 842 -12.49 -15.10 5.56
CA LYS A 842 -12.48 -14.81 7.00
C LYS A 842 -13.29 -13.59 7.44
N LEU A 843 -13.76 -12.75 6.51
CA LEU A 843 -14.55 -11.55 6.84
C LEU A 843 -15.96 -11.92 7.33
N ALA A 844 -16.41 -11.28 8.41
CA ALA A 844 -17.67 -11.60 9.09
C ALA A 844 -18.81 -10.57 8.85
N CYS A 845 -18.62 -9.67 7.89
CA CYS A 845 -19.44 -8.48 7.63
C CYS A 845 -19.50 -8.16 6.13
N ASP A 846 -20.25 -7.12 5.74
CA ASP A 846 -20.29 -6.57 4.37
C ASP A 846 -18.87 -6.45 3.80
N ALA A 847 -18.58 -7.23 2.76
CA ALA A 847 -17.27 -7.26 2.14
C ALA A 847 -17.39 -7.34 0.63
N LEU A 848 -16.54 -6.58 -0.07
CA LEU A 848 -16.40 -6.65 -1.52
C LEU A 848 -14.97 -7.07 -1.88
N TRP A 849 -14.82 -8.04 -2.77
CA TRP A 849 -13.52 -8.42 -3.34
C TRP A 849 -13.63 -8.44 -4.86
N LEU A 850 -12.70 -7.80 -5.56
CA LEU A 850 -12.69 -7.71 -7.02
C LEU A 850 -11.28 -7.68 -7.60
N GLN A 851 -11.17 -8.09 -8.86
CA GLN A 851 -9.95 -7.96 -9.64
C GLN A 851 -10.12 -6.92 -10.76
N VAL A 852 -9.08 -6.11 -11.00
CA VAL A 852 -9.05 -5.10 -12.08
C VAL A 852 -8.12 -5.60 -13.19
N SER A 853 -8.67 -5.89 -14.37
CA SER A 853 -7.91 -6.50 -15.48
C SER A 853 -6.94 -5.53 -16.16
N GLY A 854 -5.83 -6.10 -16.63
CA GLY A 854 -4.77 -5.37 -17.34
C GLY A 854 -3.92 -4.46 -16.45
N THR A 855 -3.81 -4.78 -15.17
CA THR A 855 -3.03 -4.07 -14.14
C THR A 855 -1.87 -4.90 -13.60
N ALA A 856 -0.88 -4.23 -13.05
CA ALA A 856 0.20 -4.75 -12.22
C ALA A 856 0.10 -4.14 -10.80
N HIS A 857 0.96 -4.60 -9.88
CA HIS A 857 1.00 -4.12 -8.49
C HIS A 857 1.14 -2.58 -8.38
N ALA A 858 1.92 -1.97 -9.27
CA ALA A 858 2.17 -0.52 -9.32
C ALA A 858 0.93 0.33 -9.67
N ASP A 859 -0.06 -0.20 -10.39
CA ASP A 859 -1.25 0.56 -10.82
C ASP A 859 -2.20 0.90 -9.67
N PHE A 860 -2.01 0.27 -8.52
CA PHE A 860 -2.78 0.50 -7.31
C PHE A 860 -2.16 1.58 -6.41
N GLY A 861 -0.92 2.00 -6.68
CA GLY A 861 -0.26 3.18 -6.10
C GLY A 861 -0.12 4.33 -7.11
N GLY A 862 0.51 5.42 -6.69
CA GLY A 862 0.71 6.65 -7.47
C GLY A 862 1.72 6.57 -8.62
N PHE A 863 2.03 5.35 -9.07
CA PHE A 863 3.12 5.04 -9.98
C PHE A 863 2.74 4.01 -11.08
N GLY A 864 1.46 3.85 -11.40
CA GLY A 864 1.00 3.07 -12.57
C GLY A 864 1.53 3.55 -13.93
N TRP A 865 2.04 4.79 -14.01
CA TRP A 865 2.74 5.32 -15.18
C TRP A 865 4.15 4.73 -15.38
N TRP A 866 4.75 4.15 -14.34
CA TRP A 866 6.11 3.60 -14.31
C TRP A 866 6.39 2.45 -15.30
N PRO A 867 5.58 1.38 -15.42
CA PRO A 867 6.16 0.09 -15.82
C PRO A 867 6.44 -0.13 -17.31
N ALA A 868 5.97 0.72 -18.24
CA ALA A 868 5.55 0.18 -19.54
C ALA A 868 5.75 1.02 -20.82
N GLY A 869 6.43 2.18 -20.77
CA GLY A 869 7.13 2.80 -21.91
C GLY A 869 6.39 2.96 -23.25
N THR A 870 5.05 2.95 -23.25
CA THR A 870 4.22 2.94 -24.46
C THR A 870 2.88 3.63 -24.20
N VAL A 871 2.33 4.34 -25.19
CA VAL A 871 1.04 5.06 -25.07
C VAL A 871 -0.07 4.13 -24.55
N ALA A 872 -0.21 2.96 -25.18
CA ALA A 872 -1.24 1.99 -24.85
C ALA A 872 -1.14 1.43 -23.41
N SER A 873 0.01 1.55 -22.74
CA SER A 873 0.17 1.12 -21.35
C SER A 873 -0.23 2.19 -20.34
N ALA A 874 0.14 3.46 -20.59
CA ALA A 874 -0.33 4.59 -19.80
C ALA A 874 -1.86 4.72 -19.85
N GLU A 875 -2.46 4.50 -21.03
CA GLU A 875 -3.93 4.44 -21.18
C GLU A 875 -4.55 3.31 -20.33
N ARG A 876 -3.91 2.13 -20.26
CA ARG A 876 -4.40 1.02 -19.43
C ARG A 876 -4.33 1.34 -17.94
N ALA A 877 -3.22 1.88 -17.46
CA ALA A 877 -3.04 2.30 -16.07
C ALA A 877 -4.08 3.36 -15.67
N ARG A 878 -4.29 4.35 -16.53
CA ARG A 878 -5.28 5.42 -16.34
C ARG A 878 -6.71 4.90 -16.20
N ASP A 879 -7.13 4.01 -17.10
CA ASP A 879 -8.48 3.46 -17.07
C ASP A 879 -8.70 2.50 -15.89
N ALA A 880 -7.65 1.81 -15.45
CA ALA A 880 -7.67 1.03 -14.21
C ALA A 880 -7.77 1.93 -12.97
N ASN A 881 -7.00 3.03 -12.91
CA ASN A 881 -7.05 4.00 -11.81
C ASN A 881 -8.46 4.61 -11.67
N ARG A 882 -9.14 4.92 -12.78
CA ARG A 882 -10.57 5.33 -12.75
C ARG A 882 -11.50 4.28 -12.14
N THR A 883 -11.31 3.01 -12.49
CA THR A 883 -12.09 1.90 -11.91
C THR A 883 -11.83 1.76 -10.40
N ILE A 884 -10.56 1.82 -9.99
CA ILE A 884 -10.14 1.75 -8.58
C ILE A 884 -10.76 2.91 -7.79
N ASN A 885 -10.65 4.15 -8.30
CA ASN A 885 -11.18 5.35 -7.66
C ASN A 885 -12.72 5.29 -7.54
N ALA A 886 -13.43 4.88 -8.59
CA ALA A 886 -14.89 4.79 -8.57
C ALA A 886 -15.41 3.85 -7.46
N TYR A 887 -14.81 2.66 -7.32
CA TYR A 887 -15.18 1.70 -6.27
C TYR A 887 -14.73 2.17 -4.87
N MET A 888 -13.55 2.78 -4.75
CA MET A 888 -13.04 3.35 -3.50
C MET A 888 -13.95 4.46 -2.95
N VAL A 889 -14.29 5.45 -3.79
CA VAL A 889 -15.15 6.59 -3.41
C VAL A 889 -16.55 6.10 -3.07
N TRP A 890 -17.15 5.24 -3.90
CA TRP A 890 -18.47 4.66 -3.62
C TRP A 890 -18.52 3.93 -2.28
N PHE A 891 -17.53 3.08 -2.00
CA PHE A 891 -17.49 2.30 -0.78
C PHE A 891 -17.38 3.18 0.46
N LEU A 892 -16.47 4.16 0.45
CA LEU A 892 -16.31 5.10 1.56
C LEU A 892 -17.55 5.98 1.72
N ASP A 893 -18.16 6.44 0.63
CA ASP A 893 -19.41 7.21 0.68
C ASP A 893 -20.56 6.38 1.27
N LYS A 894 -20.65 5.08 0.97
CA LYS A 894 -21.65 4.17 1.58
C LYS A 894 -21.48 4.12 3.11
N TYR A 895 -20.27 3.84 3.61
CA TYR A 895 -20.06 3.55 5.04
C TYR A 895 -19.74 4.76 5.92
N LEU A 896 -19.17 5.83 5.37
CA LEU A 896 -18.86 7.05 6.12
C LEU A 896 -19.91 8.15 5.91
N LYS A 897 -20.49 8.29 4.71
CA LYS A 897 -21.49 9.34 4.41
C LYS A 897 -22.93 8.83 4.37
N GLY A 898 -23.16 7.51 4.50
CA GLY A 898 -24.49 6.92 4.41
C GLY A 898 -25.09 6.98 3.00
N SER A 899 -24.26 7.08 1.97
CA SER A 899 -24.71 7.20 0.57
C SER A 899 -25.48 5.98 0.11
N THR A 900 -26.65 6.21 -0.50
CA THR A 900 -27.49 5.18 -1.12
C THR A 900 -27.22 5.00 -2.61
N ASN A 901 -26.13 5.58 -3.14
CA ASN A 901 -25.78 5.42 -4.54
C ASN A 901 -25.50 3.93 -4.87
N PRO A 902 -25.98 3.43 -6.03
CA PRO A 902 -25.71 2.07 -6.44
C PRO A 902 -24.20 1.85 -6.63
N MET A 903 -23.75 0.61 -6.42
CA MET A 903 -22.38 0.20 -6.72
C MET A 903 -22.06 0.49 -8.20
N PRO A 904 -20.86 0.99 -8.55
CA PRO A 904 -20.49 1.28 -9.93
C PRO A 904 -20.69 0.05 -10.81
N SER A 905 -21.37 0.20 -11.94
CA SER A 905 -21.72 -0.95 -12.78
C SER A 905 -20.46 -1.57 -13.42
N ILE A 906 -20.50 -2.88 -13.68
CA ILE A 906 -19.45 -3.58 -14.44
C ILE A 906 -19.50 -3.17 -15.92
N GLU A 907 -20.65 -2.71 -16.43
CA GLU A 907 -20.80 -2.21 -17.80
C GLU A 907 -20.01 -0.90 -18.00
N ASP A 908 -20.07 0.01 -17.02
CA ASP A 908 -19.28 1.26 -16.99
C ASP A 908 -17.82 1.03 -16.57
N ASN A 909 -17.53 -0.08 -15.89
CA ASN A 909 -16.21 -0.46 -15.41
C ASN A 909 -15.79 -1.85 -15.95
N PRO A 910 -15.63 -2.01 -17.28
CA PRO A 910 -15.44 -3.32 -17.93
C PRO A 910 -14.10 -4.00 -17.58
N ARG A 911 -13.25 -3.34 -16.77
CA ARG A 911 -12.04 -3.94 -16.22
C ARG A 911 -12.32 -4.85 -15.02
N VAL A 912 -13.45 -4.67 -14.32
CA VAL A 912 -13.80 -5.43 -13.11
C VAL A 912 -14.19 -6.86 -13.47
N PHE A 913 -13.57 -7.83 -12.81
CA PHE A 913 -13.94 -9.24 -12.94
C PHE A 913 -13.72 -10.00 -11.62
N ASN A 914 -14.26 -11.23 -11.56
CA ASN A 914 -14.28 -12.09 -10.37
C ASN A 914 -14.84 -11.41 -9.10
N LEU A 915 -15.77 -10.48 -9.27
CA LEU A 915 -16.45 -9.78 -8.18
C LEU A 915 -17.12 -10.78 -7.21
N LYS A 916 -16.76 -10.69 -5.92
CA LYS A 916 -17.39 -11.40 -4.80
C LYS A 916 -17.94 -10.37 -3.83
N GLN A 917 -19.13 -10.64 -3.31
CA GLN A 917 -19.77 -9.85 -2.27
C GLN A 917 -20.25 -10.76 -1.13
N LYS A 918 -20.10 -10.30 0.11
CA LYS A 918 -20.75 -10.83 1.31
C LYS A 918 -21.84 -9.85 1.76
#